data_AF-A0A2Z4JF06-F1
#
_entry.id   AF-A0A2Z4JF06-F1
#
_cell.length_a   1.000
_cell.length_b   1.000
_cell.length_c   1.000
_cell.angle_alpha   90.00
_cell.angle_beta   90.00
_cell.angle_gamma   90.00
#
_symmetry.space_group_name_H-M   'P 1'
#
loop_
_entity.id
_entity.type
_entity.pdbx_description
1 polymer ?
#
loop_
_entity_poly.entity_id
_entity_poly.type
_entity_poly.pdbx_seq_one_letter_code
_entity_poly.pdbx_strand_id
1 'polypeptide(L)'
;MRTFVHTSHPARVIFGPGTVGELAEEVRRLGGSRVLLLSSPPLAEASARVRHALGDLLAAEFDGAAMHTPTEVTDAALAVLKEAGADCLVSVGGGSTTGLSKALAVRTDLPQVVVPTTYAGSEVTPVLGETRDGHKVTRSSAAILPETVVYDVDFTLSLPLPMSITSGVNAMAHAVEALYSADADPVTDRRALDAISLIARALPRLAADPADREARADLLQAAWLAGTCLATVGMGLHHKLCHSLGGTFGLPHAETHTVILPHAMAYNAPAAPDAMRRIARALDVPDAPSGMYDLIASLGGPTSLRDLGMPESELGRAAGLAVATPYPNPRELTVEGIEALLADAWHGRRPRNPTATETTPARLLEQVVASFAQAPDARVRTLLTGLVRHLHTFVSEQDVTEGEWQYAIDFLTRTGEVCSPTRQEFVLLSDVLGVSSAVDLLTNSRTPDTTPSAVLGPFYVEGPPEAEHGTDISGGLPGTPLWADVRVTDTAGVPVKDAVVDVWQSNEDGFYDVQLPELEGPVLRARLRSDAEGRLTFWSILPSEYPIPEDGPVGQMLAAVGRHPYRAPHLHFMIDAPGHRRLITQLFVAGGSYLDGDTVFGVKDQLIVDFVPQDGPTPDGRGVAGEWRRLDHTFRIAPLTD
;
A
#
# COMPACT_ATOMS: atom_id res chain seq x y z
N MET A 1 -21.76 10.89 -13.63
CA MET A 1 -20.88 10.20 -14.61
C MET A 1 -20.41 11.23 -15.63
N ARG A 2 -19.10 11.31 -15.92
CA ARG A 2 -18.57 12.13 -17.02
C ARG A 2 -18.68 11.33 -18.33
N THR A 3 -18.99 12.00 -19.43
CA THR A 3 -18.88 11.42 -20.79
C THR A 3 -17.41 11.48 -21.21
N PHE A 4 -16.86 10.39 -21.74
CA PHE A 4 -15.46 10.31 -22.15
C PHE A 4 -15.29 9.50 -23.45
N VAL A 5 -14.17 9.71 -24.13
CA VAL A 5 -13.70 8.89 -25.25
C VAL A 5 -12.34 8.33 -24.86
N HIS A 6 -12.19 7.01 -24.88
CA HIS A 6 -10.92 6.37 -24.61
C HIS A 6 -10.36 5.76 -25.89
N THR A 7 -9.12 6.10 -26.23
CA THR A 7 -8.37 5.50 -27.34
C THR A 7 -7.14 4.81 -26.78
N SER A 8 -6.99 3.52 -27.07
CA SER A 8 -5.80 2.75 -26.72
C SER A 8 -4.91 2.60 -27.95
N HIS A 9 -3.62 2.87 -27.79
CA HIS A 9 -2.61 2.65 -28.83
C HIS A 9 -2.09 1.20 -28.80
N PRO A 10 -1.73 0.60 -29.94
CA PRO A 10 -1.10 -0.71 -29.96
C PRO A 10 0.28 -0.63 -29.31
N ALA A 11 0.54 -1.49 -28.34
CA ALA A 11 1.84 -1.58 -27.69
C ALA A 11 2.14 -3.01 -27.27
N ARG A 12 3.38 -3.45 -27.47
CA ARG A 12 3.94 -4.65 -26.83
C ARG A 12 5.00 -4.20 -25.82
N VAL A 13 4.83 -4.62 -24.57
CA VAL A 13 5.73 -4.28 -23.48
C VAL A 13 6.27 -5.56 -22.86
N ILE A 14 7.59 -5.63 -22.75
CA ILE A 14 8.32 -6.67 -22.03
C ILE A 14 8.98 -6.00 -20.84
N PHE A 15 8.77 -6.52 -19.64
CA PHE A 15 9.16 -5.85 -18.41
C PHE A 15 9.79 -6.83 -17.43
N GLY A 16 10.94 -6.47 -16.88
CA GLY A 16 11.61 -7.24 -15.82
C GLY A 16 13.13 -7.20 -15.94
N PRO A 17 13.86 -7.65 -14.92
CA PRO A 17 15.32 -7.73 -14.97
C PRO A 17 15.79 -8.77 -16.01
N GLY A 18 16.82 -8.41 -16.77
CA GLY A 18 17.43 -9.32 -17.77
C GLY A 18 16.61 -9.51 -19.05
N THR A 19 15.50 -8.78 -19.23
CA THR A 19 14.63 -8.87 -20.42
C THR A 19 15.33 -8.44 -21.71
N VAL A 20 16.51 -7.81 -21.64
CA VAL A 20 17.37 -7.62 -22.82
C VAL A 20 17.69 -8.93 -23.55
N GLY A 21 17.65 -10.08 -22.86
CA GLY A 21 17.82 -11.40 -23.47
C GLY A 21 16.77 -11.76 -24.54
N GLU A 22 15.60 -11.13 -24.51
CA GLU A 22 14.50 -11.37 -25.47
C GLU A 22 14.61 -10.50 -26.74
N LEU A 23 15.60 -9.59 -26.79
CA LEU A 23 15.66 -8.54 -27.81
C LEU A 23 15.77 -9.09 -29.24
N ALA A 24 16.57 -10.13 -29.46
CA ALA A 24 16.71 -10.76 -30.77
C ALA A 24 15.43 -11.47 -31.22
N GLU A 25 14.65 -12.02 -30.29
CA GLU A 25 13.36 -12.63 -30.61
C GLU A 25 12.34 -11.58 -31.01
N GLU A 26 12.34 -10.42 -30.34
CA GLU A 26 11.45 -9.31 -30.68
C GLU A 26 11.74 -8.69 -32.04
N VAL A 27 13.03 -8.52 -32.38
CA VAL A 27 13.42 -8.08 -33.74
C VAL A 27 12.89 -9.06 -34.80
N ARG A 28 13.08 -10.37 -34.60
CA ARG A 28 12.58 -11.38 -35.54
C ARG A 28 11.07 -11.43 -35.61
N ARG A 29 10.36 -11.22 -34.49
CA ARG A 29 8.90 -11.16 -34.42
C ARG A 29 8.34 -10.01 -35.27
N LEU A 30 9.06 -8.90 -35.36
CA LEU A 30 8.74 -7.76 -36.22
C LEU A 30 9.18 -7.95 -37.68
N GLY A 31 9.77 -9.10 -38.02
CA GLY A 31 10.27 -9.41 -39.36
C GLY A 31 11.65 -8.81 -39.66
N GLY A 32 12.32 -8.21 -38.67
CA GLY A 32 13.65 -7.63 -38.80
C GLY A 32 14.75 -8.70 -38.86
N SER A 33 15.79 -8.41 -39.65
CA SER A 33 16.95 -9.27 -39.83
C SER A 33 18.28 -8.52 -39.81
N ARG A 34 18.24 -7.19 -39.95
CA ARG A 34 19.39 -6.28 -40.01
C ARG A 34 19.12 -5.03 -39.19
N VAL A 35 19.66 -5.00 -37.98
CA VAL A 35 19.38 -3.95 -36.99
C VAL A 35 20.38 -2.79 -37.11
N LEU A 36 19.85 -1.57 -37.07
CA LEU A 36 20.62 -0.39 -36.68
C LEU A 36 20.42 -0.15 -35.18
N LEU A 37 21.50 -0.28 -34.40
CA LEU A 37 21.52 0.05 -32.98
C LEU A 37 21.80 1.54 -32.77
N LEU A 38 20.90 2.23 -32.08
CA LEU A 38 20.99 3.64 -31.74
C LEU A 38 21.32 3.81 -30.26
N SER A 39 22.35 4.60 -29.95
CA SER A 39 22.72 4.96 -28.58
C SER A 39 23.26 6.39 -28.49
N SER A 40 23.71 6.78 -27.29
CA SER A 40 24.47 8.00 -27.04
C SER A 40 25.80 7.68 -26.33
N PRO A 41 26.81 8.55 -26.37
CA PRO A 41 28.15 8.25 -25.86
C PRO A 41 28.24 7.83 -24.37
N PRO A 42 27.46 8.36 -23.41
CA PRO A 42 27.57 7.95 -22.01
C PRO A 42 27.05 6.53 -21.71
N LEU A 43 26.60 5.77 -22.72
CA LEU A 43 25.92 4.48 -22.55
C LEU A 43 26.69 3.26 -23.10
N ALA A 44 28.02 3.34 -23.20
CA ALA A 44 28.86 2.29 -23.80
C ALA A 44 28.61 0.87 -23.24
N GLU A 45 28.42 0.73 -21.93
CA GLU A 45 28.12 -0.56 -21.29
C GLU A 45 26.72 -1.08 -21.68
N ALA A 46 25.72 -0.19 -21.71
CA ALA A 46 24.37 -0.56 -22.11
C ALA A 46 24.33 -0.99 -23.59
N SER A 47 24.99 -0.22 -24.46
CA SER A 47 25.15 -0.57 -25.87
C SER A 47 25.89 -1.89 -26.06
N ALA A 48 26.90 -2.20 -25.24
CA ALA A 48 27.61 -3.48 -25.30
C ALA A 48 26.70 -4.68 -24.94
N ARG A 49 25.85 -4.54 -23.90
CA ARG A 49 24.87 -5.57 -23.54
C ARG A 49 23.83 -5.79 -24.64
N VAL A 50 23.33 -4.71 -25.24
CA VAL A 50 22.38 -4.77 -26.35
C VAL A 50 23.02 -5.38 -27.60
N ARG A 51 24.25 -4.98 -27.95
CA ARG A 51 25.05 -5.59 -29.02
C ARG A 51 25.17 -7.10 -28.84
N HIS A 52 25.51 -7.54 -27.62
CA HIS A 52 25.62 -8.96 -27.31
C HIS A 52 24.29 -9.69 -27.48
N ALA A 53 23.18 -9.11 -27.02
CA ALA A 53 21.85 -9.70 -27.14
C ALA A 53 21.38 -9.80 -28.61
N LEU A 54 21.72 -8.83 -29.46
CA LEU A 54 21.37 -8.84 -30.88
C LEU A 54 22.17 -9.87 -31.69
N GLY A 55 23.44 -10.09 -31.34
CA GLY A 55 24.33 -11.03 -32.05
C GLY A 55 24.40 -10.73 -33.55
N ASP A 56 24.15 -11.75 -34.36
CA ASP A 56 24.25 -11.67 -35.83
C ASP A 56 23.20 -10.76 -36.49
N LEU A 57 22.17 -10.31 -35.74
CA LEU A 57 21.18 -9.36 -36.26
C LEU A 57 21.75 -7.94 -36.39
N LEU A 58 22.82 -7.60 -35.67
CA LEU A 58 23.38 -6.25 -35.69
C LEU A 58 24.08 -5.96 -37.02
N ALA A 59 23.54 -5.02 -37.79
CA ALA A 59 24.10 -4.61 -39.08
C ALA A 59 25.00 -3.37 -38.97
N ALA A 60 24.62 -2.40 -38.13
CA ALA A 60 25.41 -1.19 -37.86
C ALA A 60 25.03 -0.56 -36.52
N GLU A 61 25.86 0.38 -36.07
CA GLU A 61 25.64 1.17 -34.85
C GLU A 61 25.74 2.67 -35.17
N PHE A 62 24.95 3.47 -34.47
CA PHE A 62 25.05 4.92 -34.45
C PHE A 62 24.91 5.43 -33.02
N ASP A 63 26.00 5.95 -32.47
CA ASP A 63 26.11 6.42 -31.08
C ASP A 63 26.01 7.94 -30.94
N GLY A 64 25.60 8.64 -32.01
CA GLY A 64 25.54 10.10 -32.09
C GLY A 64 24.23 10.74 -31.63
N ALA A 65 23.35 10.04 -30.89
CA ALA A 65 22.07 10.61 -30.47
C ALA A 65 22.28 11.87 -29.60
N ALA A 66 21.57 12.95 -29.94
CA ALA A 66 21.75 14.27 -29.34
C ALA A 66 20.44 14.84 -28.79
N MET A 67 20.57 15.72 -27.79
CA MET A 67 19.43 16.38 -27.15
C MET A 67 18.61 17.18 -28.18
N HIS A 68 17.29 17.09 -28.07
CA HIS A 68 16.30 17.70 -28.98
C HIS A 68 16.29 17.17 -30.42
N THR A 69 16.98 16.07 -30.71
CA THR A 69 16.96 15.40 -32.01
C THR A 69 17.18 16.37 -33.20
N PRO A 70 18.39 16.95 -33.34
CA PRO A 70 18.70 17.83 -34.46
C PRO A 70 18.52 17.10 -35.80
N THR A 71 18.02 17.79 -36.81
CA THR A 71 17.79 17.20 -38.14
C THR A 71 19.08 16.68 -38.77
N GLU A 72 20.21 17.32 -38.50
CA GLU A 72 21.53 16.97 -39.05
C GLU A 72 22.01 15.62 -38.49
N VAL A 73 21.74 15.36 -37.20
CA VAL A 73 22.03 14.07 -36.56
C VAL A 73 21.14 12.97 -37.13
N THR A 74 19.87 13.30 -37.39
CA THR A 74 18.93 12.36 -38.02
C THR A 74 19.39 11.98 -39.42
N ASP A 75 19.85 12.95 -40.21
CA ASP A 75 20.33 12.72 -41.57
C ASP A 75 21.61 11.86 -41.59
N ALA A 76 22.52 12.07 -40.64
CA ALA A 76 23.71 11.24 -40.46
C ALA A 76 23.34 9.79 -40.11
N ALA A 77 22.42 9.59 -39.16
CA ALA A 77 21.95 8.26 -38.80
C ALA A 77 21.22 7.57 -39.97
N LEU A 78 20.47 8.33 -40.78
CA LEU A 78 19.78 7.82 -41.97
C LEU A 78 20.75 7.38 -43.06
N ALA A 79 21.91 8.03 -43.20
CA ALA A 79 22.96 7.59 -44.10
C ALA A 79 23.53 6.23 -43.68
N VAL A 80 23.84 6.06 -42.39
CA VAL A 80 24.32 4.78 -41.82
C VAL A 80 23.27 3.67 -41.99
N LEU A 81 22.00 3.98 -41.72
CA LEU A 81 20.87 3.07 -41.91
C LEU A 81 20.83 2.51 -43.35
N LYS A 82 20.93 3.41 -44.34
CA LYS A 82 20.88 3.06 -45.76
C LYS A 82 22.11 2.26 -46.21
N GLU A 83 23.31 2.67 -45.79
CA GLU A 83 24.55 1.96 -46.11
C GLU A 83 24.56 0.54 -45.54
N ALA A 84 24.08 0.38 -44.31
CA ALA A 84 23.97 -0.92 -43.66
C ALA A 84 22.82 -1.77 -44.21
N GLY A 85 21.88 -1.20 -44.96
CA GLY A 85 20.66 -1.87 -45.38
C GLY A 85 19.87 -2.41 -44.18
N ALA A 86 19.77 -1.62 -43.11
CA ALA A 86 19.04 -2.01 -41.92
C ALA A 86 17.51 -1.99 -42.17
N ASP A 87 16.81 -2.96 -41.60
CA ASP A 87 15.36 -3.19 -41.73
C ASP A 87 14.63 -3.10 -40.38
N CYS A 88 15.35 -2.83 -39.29
CA CYS A 88 14.79 -2.65 -37.95
C CYS A 88 15.65 -1.69 -37.12
N LEU A 89 14.99 -0.89 -36.28
CA LEU A 89 15.63 0.06 -35.37
C LEU A 89 15.60 -0.48 -33.95
N VAL A 90 16.77 -0.55 -33.30
CA VAL A 90 16.86 -0.83 -31.87
C VAL A 90 17.50 0.36 -31.19
N SER A 91 16.88 0.87 -30.14
CA SER A 91 17.37 2.07 -29.45
C SER A 91 17.56 1.81 -27.96
N VAL A 92 18.73 2.16 -27.43
CA VAL A 92 19.04 2.02 -25.99
C VAL A 92 19.45 3.36 -25.39
N GLY A 93 18.65 3.85 -24.45
CA GLY A 93 18.94 5.10 -23.76
C GLY A 93 17.71 5.86 -23.28
N GLY A 94 17.89 7.15 -23.02
CA GLY A 94 16.80 8.05 -22.64
C GLY A 94 16.03 8.63 -23.83
N GLY A 95 15.22 9.65 -23.55
CA GLY A 95 14.32 10.26 -24.53
C GLY A 95 14.97 10.81 -25.80
N SER A 96 16.25 11.22 -25.77
CA SER A 96 16.99 11.66 -26.98
C SER A 96 17.27 10.51 -27.94
N THR A 97 17.63 9.34 -27.42
CA THR A 97 17.89 8.14 -28.23
C THR A 97 16.58 7.61 -28.82
N THR A 98 15.52 7.54 -28.02
CA THR A 98 14.17 7.23 -28.50
C THR A 98 13.69 8.25 -29.55
N GLY A 99 13.98 9.54 -29.35
CA GLY A 99 13.67 10.60 -30.30
C GLY A 99 14.33 10.40 -31.67
N LEU A 100 15.61 9.99 -31.70
CA LEU A 100 16.30 9.65 -32.94
C LEU A 100 15.68 8.43 -33.63
N SER A 101 15.36 7.37 -32.88
CA SER A 101 14.64 6.19 -33.41
C SER A 101 13.34 6.60 -34.09
N LYS A 102 12.53 7.39 -33.41
CA LYS A 102 11.27 7.94 -33.92
C LYS A 102 11.45 8.77 -35.18
N ALA A 103 12.51 9.59 -35.23
CA ALA A 103 12.82 10.42 -36.38
C ALA A 103 13.23 9.60 -37.62
N LEU A 104 13.88 8.46 -37.42
CA LEU A 104 14.18 7.50 -38.50
C LEU A 104 12.92 6.73 -38.91
N ALA A 105 12.14 6.23 -37.95
CA ALA A 105 10.91 5.47 -38.21
C ALA A 105 9.92 6.28 -39.05
N VAL A 106 9.63 7.53 -38.68
CA VAL A 106 8.69 8.38 -39.43
C VAL A 106 9.17 8.71 -40.87
N ARG A 107 10.46 8.52 -41.18
CA ARG A 107 11.05 8.73 -42.51
C ARG A 107 11.16 7.45 -43.33
N THR A 108 11.13 6.28 -42.69
CA THR A 108 11.50 5.00 -43.31
C THR A 108 10.43 3.92 -43.15
N ASP A 109 9.47 4.11 -42.26
CA ASP A 109 8.44 3.13 -41.88
C ASP A 109 9.02 1.83 -41.30
N LEU A 110 10.24 1.89 -40.74
CA LEU A 110 10.88 0.73 -40.13
C LEU A 110 10.42 0.51 -38.67
N PRO A 111 10.25 -0.76 -38.26
CA PRO A 111 9.82 -1.12 -36.92
C PRO A 111 10.90 -0.77 -35.88
N GLN A 112 10.43 -0.41 -34.68
CA GLN A 112 11.22 0.05 -33.56
C GLN A 112 11.10 -0.89 -32.36
N VAL A 113 12.26 -1.27 -31.78
CA VAL A 113 12.36 -1.86 -30.45
C VAL A 113 13.13 -0.91 -29.54
N VAL A 114 12.48 -0.42 -28.49
CA VAL A 114 13.05 0.60 -27.59
C VAL A 114 13.39 -0.01 -26.24
N VAL A 115 14.62 0.23 -25.78
CA VAL A 115 15.17 -0.18 -24.48
C VAL A 115 15.43 1.10 -23.66
N PRO A 116 14.42 1.62 -22.94
CA PRO A 116 14.55 2.86 -22.20
C PRO A 116 15.43 2.69 -20.95
N THR A 117 16.28 3.68 -20.67
CA THR A 117 17.18 3.71 -19.50
C THR A 117 16.90 4.88 -18.56
N THR A 118 15.87 5.69 -18.86
CA THR A 118 15.38 6.79 -18.02
C THR A 118 13.86 6.74 -17.90
N TYR A 119 13.28 7.64 -17.12
CA TYR A 119 11.84 7.67 -16.83
C TYR A 119 11.08 8.68 -17.72
N ALA A 120 11.54 8.93 -18.95
CA ALA A 120 10.98 9.99 -19.78
C ALA A 120 9.59 9.65 -20.35
N GLY A 121 9.30 8.36 -20.61
CA GLY A 121 8.03 7.89 -21.15
C GLY A 121 7.86 8.11 -22.66
N SER A 122 8.90 8.57 -23.37
CA SER A 122 8.83 8.82 -24.83
C SER A 122 8.51 7.54 -25.61
N GLU A 123 9.03 6.41 -25.16
CA GLU A 123 8.93 5.08 -25.77
C GLU A 123 7.52 4.56 -25.99
N VAL A 124 6.51 5.14 -25.33
CA VAL A 124 5.09 4.76 -25.48
C VAL A 124 4.23 5.91 -26.02
N THR A 125 4.84 6.95 -26.58
CA THR A 125 4.12 8.11 -27.13
C THR A 125 4.27 8.22 -28.65
N PRO A 126 3.21 8.66 -29.36
CA PRO A 126 3.25 8.92 -30.80
C PRO A 126 3.88 10.29 -31.14
N VAL A 127 4.56 10.94 -30.18
CA VAL A 127 5.07 12.32 -30.30
C VAL A 127 6.57 12.33 -30.59
N LEU A 128 6.97 13.17 -31.53
CA LEU A 128 8.36 13.45 -31.87
C LEU A 128 8.60 14.97 -31.87
N GLY A 129 9.63 15.41 -31.16
CA GLY A 129 10.19 16.75 -31.26
C GLY A 129 11.55 16.72 -31.95
N GLU A 130 11.74 17.58 -32.95
CA GLU A 130 12.99 17.73 -33.70
C GLU A 130 13.38 19.20 -33.76
N THR A 131 14.68 19.48 -33.71
CA THR A 131 15.23 20.82 -33.91
C THR A 131 15.69 20.97 -35.35
N ARG A 132 15.17 21.98 -36.05
CA ARG A 132 15.56 22.36 -37.40
C ARG A 132 15.87 23.86 -37.42
N ASP A 133 17.05 24.23 -37.93
CA ASP A 133 17.49 25.63 -38.01
C ASP A 133 17.42 26.36 -36.65
N GLY A 134 17.67 25.65 -35.54
CA GLY A 134 17.58 26.18 -34.18
C GLY A 134 16.16 26.24 -33.59
N HIS A 135 15.13 25.84 -34.34
CA HIS A 135 13.74 25.84 -33.90
C HIS A 135 13.21 24.42 -33.68
N LYS A 136 12.64 24.17 -32.50
CA LYS A 136 12.03 22.87 -32.17
C LYS A 136 10.62 22.77 -32.73
N VAL A 137 10.37 21.78 -33.58
CA VAL A 137 9.06 21.44 -34.16
C VAL A 137 8.59 20.12 -33.57
N THR A 138 7.31 20.03 -33.22
CA THR A 138 6.71 18.81 -32.65
C THR A 138 5.64 18.27 -33.60
N ARG A 139 5.62 16.95 -33.80
CA ARG A 139 4.61 16.23 -34.59
C ARG A 139 4.12 14.99 -33.85
N SER A 140 2.89 14.59 -34.15
CA SER A 140 2.28 13.37 -33.61
C SER A 140 1.74 12.52 -34.75
N SER A 141 2.01 11.22 -34.74
CA SER A 141 1.58 10.25 -35.77
C SER A 141 1.66 8.83 -35.22
N ALA A 142 0.78 7.94 -35.69
CA ALA A 142 0.86 6.51 -35.36
C ALA A 142 2.19 5.89 -35.80
N ALA A 143 2.77 6.34 -36.91
CA ALA A 143 4.07 5.87 -37.41
C ALA A 143 5.28 6.28 -36.54
N ILE A 144 5.07 7.12 -35.53
CA ILE A 144 6.11 7.50 -34.56
C ILE A 144 6.13 6.52 -33.39
N LEU A 145 4.99 5.92 -33.05
CA LEU A 145 4.86 5.08 -31.87
C LEU A 145 5.69 3.79 -32.02
N PRO A 146 6.59 3.47 -31.08
CA PRO A 146 7.33 2.22 -31.14
C PRO A 146 6.45 0.98 -31.03
N GLU A 147 6.78 -0.06 -31.79
CA GLU A 147 6.05 -1.32 -31.82
C GLU A 147 6.32 -2.19 -30.58
N THR A 148 7.53 -2.14 -30.03
CA THR A 148 7.92 -2.92 -28.84
C THR A 148 8.80 -2.10 -27.92
N VAL A 149 8.50 -2.16 -26.63
CA VAL A 149 9.32 -1.60 -25.56
C VAL A 149 9.80 -2.71 -24.63
N VAL A 150 11.11 -2.76 -24.39
CA VAL A 150 11.77 -3.73 -23.49
C VAL A 150 12.31 -2.97 -22.28
N TYR A 151 11.54 -2.97 -21.20
CA TYR A 151 11.92 -2.40 -19.91
C TYR A 151 12.77 -3.39 -19.11
N ASP A 152 14.08 -3.35 -19.33
CA ASP A 152 15.04 -4.09 -18.51
C ASP A 152 15.50 -3.21 -17.32
N VAL A 153 15.05 -3.59 -16.12
CA VAL A 153 15.31 -2.88 -14.87
C VAL A 153 16.81 -2.68 -14.63
N ASP A 154 17.65 -3.62 -15.06
CA ASP A 154 19.10 -3.57 -14.82
C ASP A 154 19.78 -2.41 -15.56
N PHE A 155 19.18 -1.84 -16.60
CA PHE A 155 19.73 -0.64 -17.26
C PHE A 155 19.50 0.65 -16.47
N THR A 156 18.64 0.63 -15.46
CA THR A 156 18.38 1.81 -14.62
C THR A 156 19.27 1.86 -13.37
N LEU A 157 19.97 0.77 -13.02
CA LEU A 157 20.82 0.68 -11.84
C LEU A 157 21.99 1.66 -11.86
N SER A 158 22.50 2.00 -13.05
CA SER A 158 23.60 2.97 -13.22
C SER A 158 23.11 4.41 -13.38
N LEU A 159 21.79 4.64 -13.44
CA LEU A 159 21.24 5.99 -13.60
C LEU A 159 21.51 6.83 -12.33
N PRO A 160 22.22 7.97 -12.43
CA PRO A 160 22.55 8.78 -11.27
C PRO A 160 21.31 9.19 -10.47
N LEU A 161 21.42 9.22 -9.14
CA LEU A 161 20.29 9.57 -8.27
C LEU A 161 19.68 10.95 -8.61
N PRO A 162 20.44 12.04 -8.84
CA PRO A 162 19.86 13.33 -9.22
C PRO A 162 19.00 13.27 -10.49
N MET A 163 19.48 12.54 -11.51
CA MET A 163 18.75 12.31 -12.76
C MET A 163 17.52 11.42 -12.54
N SER A 164 17.62 10.44 -11.64
CA SER A 164 16.51 9.55 -11.28
C SER A 164 15.36 10.32 -10.63
N ILE A 165 15.69 11.27 -9.76
CA ILE A 165 14.72 12.16 -9.10
C ILE A 165 14.05 13.04 -10.14
N THR A 166 14.80 13.82 -10.92
CA THR A 166 14.21 14.79 -11.85
C THR A 166 13.46 14.12 -12.99
N SER A 167 13.97 13.00 -13.51
CA SER A 167 13.26 12.21 -14.52
C SER A 167 12.01 11.53 -13.94
N GLY A 168 12.03 11.09 -12.68
CA GLY A 168 10.87 10.49 -12.02
C GLY A 168 9.76 11.53 -11.77
N VAL A 169 10.12 12.74 -11.36
CA VAL A 169 9.16 13.84 -11.20
C VAL A 169 8.59 14.29 -12.56
N ASN A 170 9.39 14.26 -13.63
CA ASN A 170 8.89 14.47 -14.99
C ASN A 170 7.84 13.41 -15.38
N ALA A 171 8.08 12.13 -15.11
CA ALA A 171 7.06 11.09 -15.29
C ALA A 171 5.80 11.39 -14.47
N MET A 172 5.98 11.78 -13.20
CA MET A 172 4.85 12.13 -12.34
C MET A 172 4.03 13.31 -12.89
N ALA A 173 4.69 14.27 -13.55
CA ALA A 173 4.01 15.40 -14.18
C ALA A 173 3.04 14.97 -15.29
N HIS A 174 3.41 13.97 -16.10
CA HIS A 174 2.51 13.37 -17.12
C HIS A 174 1.23 12.83 -16.47
N ALA A 175 1.39 12.08 -15.38
CA ALA A 175 0.28 11.50 -14.65
C ALA A 175 -0.60 12.56 -13.96
N VAL A 176 0.01 13.57 -13.34
CA VAL A 176 -0.70 14.67 -12.68
C VAL A 176 -1.55 15.46 -13.67
N GLU A 177 -1.00 15.84 -14.83
CA GLU A 177 -1.76 16.59 -15.84
C GLU A 177 -2.91 15.77 -16.43
N ALA A 178 -2.72 14.45 -16.55
CA ALA A 178 -3.74 13.58 -17.10
C ALA A 178 -5.05 13.58 -16.28
N LEU A 179 -4.95 13.69 -14.94
CA LEU A 179 -6.10 13.66 -14.03
C LEU A 179 -7.02 14.89 -14.12
N TYR A 180 -6.53 15.98 -14.69
CA TYR A 180 -7.31 17.20 -14.92
C TYR A 180 -7.34 17.63 -16.39
N SER A 181 -6.91 16.75 -17.30
CA SER A 181 -6.99 16.99 -18.74
C SER A 181 -8.45 17.16 -19.19
N ALA A 182 -8.65 17.95 -20.26
CA ALA A 182 -9.95 18.04 -20.90
C ALA A 182 -10.43 16.70 -21.48
N ASP A 183 -9.48 15.81 -21.80
CA ASP A 183 -9.72 14.47 -22.35
C ASP A 183 -9.63 13.38 -21.28
N ALA A 184 -9.70 13.74 -19.99
CA ALA A 184 -9.56 12.78 -18.88
C ALA A 184 -10.62 11.67 -18.95
N ASP A 185 -10.17 10.43 -18.75
CA ASP A 185 -10.99 9.22 -18.79
C ASP A 185 -10.67 8.28 -17.63
N PRO A 186 -11.61 7.43 -17.18
CA PRO A 186 -11.42 6.57 -16.01
C PRO A 186 -10.24 5.58 -16.09
N VAL A 187 -9.87 5.12 -17.30
CA VAL A 187 -8.75 4.19 -17.50
C VAL A 187 -7.43 4.92 -17.34
N THR A 188 -7.29 6.08 -18.00
CA THR A 188 -6.10 6.92 -17.89
C THR A 188 -5.92 7.45 -16.46
N ASP A 189 -7.03 7.84 -15.82
CA ASP A 189 -7.08 8.26 -14.42
C ASP A 189 -6.49 7.20 -13.47
N ARG A 190 -6.85 5.93 -13.66
CA ARG A 190 -6.35 4.85 -12.80
C ARG A 190 -4.85 4.62 -12.99
N ARG A 191 -4.38 4.65 -14.25
CA ARG A 191 -2.95 4.56 -14.58
C ARG A 191 -2.16 5.74 -13.99
N ALA A 192 -2.71 6.95 -14.09
CA ALA A 192 -2.09 8.14 -13.53
C ALA A 192 -1.93 8.06 -12.01
N LEU A 193 -2.98 7.66 -11.29
CA LEU A 193 -2.91 7.51 -9.83
C LEU A 193 -1.91 6.43 -9.41
N ASP A 194 -1.86 5.31 -10.14
CA ASP A 194 -0.91 4.22 -9.85
C ASP A 194 0.53 4.67 -10.11
N ALA A 195 0.78 5.39 -11.21
CA ALA A 195 2.09 5.99 -11.50
C ALA A 195 2.53 6.96 -10.39
N ILE A 196 1.64 7.85 -9.93
CA ILE A 196 1.92 8.80 -8.85
C ILE A 196 2.29 8.04 -7.57
N SER A 197 1.50 7.03 -7.18
CA SER A 197 1.75 6.25 -5.97
C SER A 197 3.03 5.42 -6.03
N LEU A 198 3.39 4.86 -7.20
CA LEU A 198 4.65 4.14 -7.37
C LEU A 198 5.84 5.09 -7.24
N ILE A 199 5.83 6.24 -7.95
CA ILE A 199 6.95 7.19 -7.90
C ILE A 199 7.11 7.79 -6.49
N ALA A 200 6.00 8.15 -5.83
CA ALA A 200 6.03 8.71 -4.48
C ALA A 200 6.65 7.77 -3.44
N ARG A 201 6.46 6.45 -3.60
CA ARG A 201 7.05 5.43 -2.71
C ARG A 201 8.47 5.05 -3.11
N ALA A 202 8.77 5.00 -4.40
CA ALA A 202 10.04 4.51 -4.90
C ALA A 202 11.16 5.56 -4.81
N LEU A 203 10.88 6.86 -5.02
CA LEU A 203 11.92 7.89 -4.95
C LEU A 203 12.59 8.00 -3.55
N PRO A 204 11.85 8.00 -2.42
CA PRO A 204 12.48 7.99 -1.09
C PRO A 204 13.32 6.74 -0.82
N ARG A 205 12.87 5.57 -1.28
CA ARG A 205 13.64 4.32 -1.20
C ARG A 205 14.94 4.42 -1.98
N LEU A 206 14.87 4.96 -3.20
CA LEU A 206 16.04 5.13 -4.06
C LEU A 206 17.03 6.17 -3.52
N ALA A 207 16.54 7.21 -2.84
CA ALA A 207 17.40 8.16 -2.14
C ALA A 207 18.15 7.53 -0.95
N ALA A 208 17.55 6.53 -0.29
CA ALA A 208 18.20 5.77 0.77
C ALA A 208 19.17 4.72 0.22
N ASP A 209 18.81 4.03 -0.87
CA ASP A 209 19.63 3.04 -1.57
C ASP A 209 19.47 3.17 -3.10
N PRO A 210 20.41 3.83 -3.80
CA PRO A 210 20.35 3.97 -5.25
C PRO A 210 20.44 2.66 -6.05
N ALA A 211 20.80 1.56 -5.39
CA ALA A 211 20.86 0.21 -5.97
C ALA A 211 19.62 -0.64 -5.65
N ASP A 212 18.61 -0.10 -4.96
CA ASP A 212 17.34 -0.79 -4.68
C ASP A 212 16.63 -1.15 -6.00
N ARG A 213 16.80 -2.41 -6.43
CA ARG A 213 16.27 -2.92 -7.70
C ARG A 213 14.75 -2.89 -7.76
N GLU A 214 14.07 -3.09 -6.62
CA GLU A 214 12.61 -3.02 -6.58
C GLU A 214 12.13 -1.58 -6.73
N ALA A 215 12.78 -0.61 -6.09
CA ALA A 215 12.48 0.81 -6.31
C ALA A 215 12.74 1.25 -7.76
N ARG A 216 13.79 0.71 -8.40
CA ARG A 216 14.07 0.92 -9.83
C ARG A 216 12.97 0.32 -10.71
N ALA A 217 12.51 -0.88 -10.40
CA ALA A 217 11.39 -1.52 -11.10
C ALA A 217 10.10 -0.69 -10.96
N ASP A 218 9.76 -0.26 -9.73
CA ASP A 218 8.61 0.60 -9.46
C ASP A 218 8.66 1.90 -10.28
N LEU A 219 9.81 2.57 -10.34
CA LEU A 219 9.99 3.80 -11.13
C LEU A 219 9.86 3.56 -12.63
N LEU A 220 10.41 2.46 -13.14
CA LEU A 220 10.35 2.15 -14.56
C LEU A 220 8.92 1.76 -14.98
N GLN A 221 8.21 1.00 -14.15
CA GLN A 221 6.78 0.72 -14.34
C GLN A 221 5.95 2.00 -14.28
N ALA A 222 6.24 2.88 -13.33
CA ALA A 222 5.53 4.14 -13.24
C ALA A 222 5.80 5.06 -14.44
N ALA A 223 7.03 5.08 -14.95
CA ALA A 223 7.40 5.81 -16.16
C ALA A 223 6.61 5.32 -17.39
N TRP A 224 6.43 4.01 -17.52
CA TRP A 224 5.58 3.41 -18.54
C TRP A 224 4.12 3.85 -18.43
N LEU A 225 3.54 3.77 -17.23
CA LEU A 225 2.17 4.18 -16.98
C LEU A 225 1.97 5.68 -17.25
N ALA A 226 2.89 6.51 -16.77
CA ALA A 226 2.92 7.95 -16.99
C ALA A 226 3.07 8.33 -18.47
N GLY A 227 3.98 7.67 -19.20
CA GLY A 227 4.14 7.86 -20.64
C GLY A 227 2.89 7.46 -21.42
N THR A 228 2.18 6.44 -20.97
CA THR A 228 0.89 6.02 -21.55
C THR A 228 -0.20 7.07 -21.30
N CYS A 229 -0.20 7.72 -20.12
CA CYS A 229 -1.07 8.88 -19.86
C CYS A 229 -0.74 10.01 -20.84
N LEU A 230 0.54 10.35 -21.00
CA LEU A 230 1.01 11.36 -21.96
C LEU A 230 0.58 11.06 -23.41
N ALA A 231 0.54 9.79 -23.80
CA ALA A 231 0.12 9.37 -25.14
C ALA A 231 -1.39 9.46 -25.38
N THR A 232 -2.20 9.50 -24.33
CA THR A 232 -3.66 9.35 -24.41
C THR A 232 -4.39 10.69 -24.33
N VAL A 233 -3.92 11.61 -23.48
CA VAL A 233 -4.63 12.86 -23.19
C VAL A 233 -3.80 14.09 -23.53
N GLY A 234 -4.46 15.22 -23.82
CA GLY A 234 -3.78 16.49 -24.01
C GLY A 234 -3.14 17.00 -22.71
N MET A 235 -1.88 17.44 -22.79
CA MET A 235 -1.19 18.11 -21.68
C MET A 235 -1.58 19.58 -21.58
N GLY A 236 -1.54 20.13 -20.36
CA GLY A 236 -2.03 21.46 -20.03
C GLY A 236 -0.90 22.45 -19.70
N LEU A 237 -1.16 23.30 -18.70
CA LEU A 237 -0.28 24.38 -18.27
C LEU A 237 1.15 23.92 -17.99
N HIS A 238 1.33 22.81 -17.26
CA HIS A 238 2.66 22.42 -16.79
C HIS A 238 3.61 22.13 -17.96
N HIS A 239 3.21 21.27 -18.90
CA HIS A 239 4.05 20.92 -20.05
C HIS A 239 4.29 22.12 -20.98
N LYS A 240 3.27 22.94 -21.22
CA LYS A 240 3.39 24.12 -22.08
C LYS A 240 4.40 25.11 -21.50
N LEU A 241 4.34 25.33 -20.19
CA LEU A 241 5.28 26.21 -19.49
C LEU A 241 6.70 25.65 -19.53
N CYS A 242 6.89 24.35 -19.22
CA CYS A 242 8.21 23.72 -19.25
C CYS A 242 8.84 23.74 -20.66
N HIS A 243 8.06 23.49 -21.71
CA HIS A 243 8.53 23.58 -23.09
C HIS A 243 8.93 25.01 -23.49
N SER A 244 8.11 26.01 -23.11
CA SER A 244 8.42 27.42 -23.36
C SER A 244 9.70 27.83 -22.64
N LEU A 245 9.84 27.43 -21.37
CA LEU A 245 10.99 27.75 -20.54
C LEU A 245 12.29 27.11 -21.07
N GLY A 246 12.27 25.80 -21.34
CA GLY A 246 13.42 25.09 -21.89
C GLY A 246 13.82 25.58 -23.29
N GLY A 247 12.85 25.80 -24.18
CA GLY A 247 13.13 26.24 -25.55
C GLY A 247 13.60 27.69 -25.66
N THR A 248 13.03 28.59 -24.87
CA THR A 248 13.30 30.04 -24.98
C THR A 248 14.47 30.50 -24.12
N PHE A 249 14.69 29.87 -22.96
CA PHE A 249 15.68 30.29 -21.98
C PHE A 249 16.78 29.25 -21.75
N GLY A 250 16.75 28.12 -22.47
CA GLY A 250 17.77 27.08 -22.38
C GLY A 250 17.81 26.35 -21.04
N LEU A 251 16.70 26.34 -20.29
CA LEU A 251 16.66 25.68 -18.99
C LEU A 251 16.74 24.15 -19.14
N PRO A 252 17.41 23.45 -18.20
CA PRO A 252 17.52 21.99 -18.21
C PRO A 252 16.14 21.32 -18.06
N HIS A 253 15.87 20.34 -18.93
CA HIS A 253 14.51 19.84 -19.16
C HIS A 253 13.86 19.22 -17.91
N ALA A 254 14.44 18.14 -17.36
CA ALA A 254 13.83 17.38 -16.27
C ALA A 254 13.75 18.21 -14.96
N GLU A 255 14.77 19.03 -14.72
CA GLU A 255 14.87 19.97 -13.62
C GLU A 255 13.77 21.05 -13.71
N THR A 256 13.51 21.58 -14.91
CA THR A 256 12.42 22.55 -15.12
C THR A 256 11.05 21.93 -14.80
N HIS A 257 10.80 20.69 -15.26
CA HIS A 257 9.60 19.94 -14.90
C HIS A 257 9.51 19.77 -13.37
N THR A 258 10.62 19.44 -12.71
CA THR A 258 10.67 19.26 -11.27
C THR A 258 10.28 20.54 -10.52
N VAL A 259 10.87 21.67 -10.88
CA VAL A 259 10.56 22.95 -10.24
C VAL A 259 9.12 23.38 -10.51
N ILE A 260 8.63 23.29 -11.74
CA ILE A 260 7.33 23.88 -12.12
C ILE A 260 6.13 23.07 -11.61
N LEU A 261 6.26 21.74 -11.46
CA LEU A 261 5.13 20.85 -11.17
C LEU A 261 4.30 21.28 -9.94
N PRO A 262 4.89 21.52 -8.75
CA PRO A 262 4.12 21.98 -7.58
C PRO A 262 3.34 23.27 -7.82
N HIS A 263 3.91 24.22 -8.56
CA HIS A 263 3.29 25.53 -8.80
C HIS A 263 2.18 25.46 -9.85
N ALA A 264 2.35 24.63 -10.89
CA ALA A 264 1.28 24.36 -11.86
C ALA A 264 0.09 23.64 -11.19
N MET A 265 0.36 22.69 -10.29
CA MET A 265 -0.68 22.05 -9.47
C MET A 265 -1.42 23.09 -8.62
N ALA A 266 -0.69 23.98 -7.94
CA ALA A 266 -1.27 25.02 -7.11
C ALA A 266 -2.11 26.02 -7.92
N TYR A 267 -1.67 26.37 -9.13
CA TYR A 267 -2.45 27.21 -10.04
C TYR A 267 -3.78 26.55 -10.40
N ASN A 268 -3.77 25.27 -10.74
CA ASN A 268 -4.96 24.53 -11.18
C ASN A 268 -5.85 24.04 -10.02
N ALA A 269 -5.35 24.00 -8.78
CA ALA A 269 -6.07 23.45 -7.63
C ALA A 269 -7.48 24.03 -7.40
N PRO A 270 -7.72 25.36 -7.52
CA PRO A 270 -9.06 25.93 -7.36
C PRO A 270 -10.07 25.45 -8.41
N ALA A 271 -9.61 25.10 -9.62
CA ALA A 271 -10.48 24.65 -10.72
C ALA A 271 -10.54 23.12 -10.87
N ALA A 272 -9.63 22.38 -10.22
CA ALA A 272 -9.57 20.92 -10.26
C ALA A 272 -9.44 20.28 -8.85
N PRO A 273 -10.31 20.63 -7.87
CA PRO A 273 -10.16 20.18 -6.48
C PRO A 273 -10.27 18.66 -6.32
N ASP A 274 -11.07 18.00 -7.15
CA ASP A 274 -11.20 16.53 -7.11
C ASP A 274 -9.92 15.82 -7.55
N ALA A 275 -9.29 16.28 -8.64
CA ALA A 275 -8.00 15.76 -9.09
C ALA A 275 -6.95 15.96 -7.99
N MET A 276 -6.90 17.15 -7.36
CA MET A 276 -5.95 17.42 -6.28
C MET A 276 -6.15 16.52 -5.06
N ARG A 277 -7.39 16.25 -4.63
CA ARG A 277 -7.66 15.28 -3.55
C ARG A 277 -7.16 13.88 -3.88
N ARG A 278 -7.40 13.43 -5.12
CA ARG A 278 -6.97 12.09 -5.57
C ARG A 278 -5.45 11.99 -5.67
N ILE A 279 -4.78 13.03 -6.15
CA ILE A 279 -3.32 13.14 -6.16
C ILE A 279 -2.77 13.15 -4.73
N ALA A 280 -3.38 13.92 -3.82
CA ALA A 280 -2.95 14.00 -2.42
C ALA A 280 -3.00 12.62 -1.74
N ARG A 281 -4.09 11.86 -1.97
CA ARG A 281 -4.19 10.46 -1.53
C ARG A 281 -3.11 9.57 -2.15
N ALA A 282 -2.87 9.69 -3.46
CA ALA A 282 -1.86 8.89 -4.16
C ALA A 282 -0.42 9.18 -3.68
N LEU A 283 -0.15 10.42 -3.28
CA LEU A 283 1.11 10.88 -2.69
C LEU A 283 1.22 10.58 -1.18
N ASP A 284 0.13 10.18 -0.51
CA ASP A 284 0.02 10.04 0.95
C ASP A 284 0.33 11.34 1.72
N VAL A 285 -0.26 12.45 1.27
CA VAL A 285 -0.07 13.80 1.83
C VAL A 285 -1.41 14.52 1.99
N PRO A 286 -1.53 15.50 2.91
CA PRO A 286 -2.78 16.24 3.09
C PRO A 286 -3.11 17.20 1.93
N ASP A 287 -2.10 17.70 1.22
CA ASP A 287 -2.25 18.68 0.15
C ASP A 287 -1.32 18.35 -1.01
N ALA A 288 -1.87 18.16 -2.21
CA ALA A 288 -1.11 17.68 -3.35
C ALA A 288 0.00 18.65 -3.83
N PRO A 289 -0.25 19.96 -4.07
CA PRO A 289 0.81 20.86 -4.52
C PRO A 289 1.95 20.98 -3.51
N SER A 290 1.62 21.13 -2.23
CA SER A 290 2.64 21.36 -1.22
C SER A 290 3.34 20.08 -0.77
N GLY A 291 2.64 18.94 -0.75
CA GLY A 291 3.25 17.63 -0.55
C GLY A 291 4.17 17.21 -1.70
N MET A 292 3.83 17.55 -2.96
CA MET A 292 4.75 17.39 -4.10
C MET A 292 6.04 18.19 -3.91
N TYR A 293 5.91 19.46 -3.52
CA TYR A 293 7.06 20.33 -3.22
C TYR A 293 7.93 19.72 -2.12
N ASP A 294 7.33 19.27 -1.02
CA ASP A 294 8.04 18.70 0.13
C ASP A 294 8.76 17.40 -0.23
N LEU A 295 8.13 16.54 -1.05
CA LEU A 295 8.76 15.34 -1.58
C LEU A 295 10.02 15.71 -2.37
N ILE A 296 9.91 16.61 -3.35
CA ILE A 296 11.04 17.06 -4.17
C ILE A 296 12.16 17.62 -3.30
N ALA A 297 11.82 18.51 -2.37
CA ALA A 297 12.79 19.14 -1.47
C ALA A 297 13.50 18.10 -0.57
N SER A 298 12.75 17.13 -0.02
CA SER A 298 13.30 16.08 0.85
C SER A 298 14.31 15.16 0.14
N LEU A 299 14.17 15.02 -1.18
CA LEU A 299 15.05 14.22 -2.03
C LEU A 299 16.26 15.01 -2.55
N GLY A 300 16.36 16.31 -2.25
CA GLY A 300 17.40 17.18 -2.80
C GLY A 300 17.20 17.56 -4.27
N GLY A 301 15.96 17.45 -4.78
CA GLY A 301 15.61 17.94 -6.11
C GLY A 301 15.56 19.47 -6.19
N PRO A 302 15.69 20.07 -7.37
CA PRO A 302 15.63 21.52 -7.54
C PRO A 302 14.22 22.04 -7.23
N THR A 303 14.13 23.13 -6.48
CA THR A 303 12.86 23.79 -6.14
C THR A 303 12.75 25.23 -6.67
N SER A 304 13.80 25.76 -7.31
CA SER A 304 13.86 27.15 -7.75
C SER A 304 14.35 27.29 -9.20
N LEU A 305 13.65 28.08 -10.02
CA LEU A 305 14.09 28.40 -11.38
C LEU A 305 15.36 29.27 -11.38
N ARG A 306 15.58 30.08 -10.34
CA ARG A 306 16.79 30.90 -10.19
C ARG A 306 18.03 30.01 -10.20
N ASP A 307 17.97 28.90 -9.47
CA ASP A 307 19.10 27.97 -9.35
C ASP A 307 19.35 27.19 -10.66
N LEU A 308 18.36 27.18 -11.56
CA LEU A 308 18.48 26.68 -12.94
C LEU A 308 18.96 27.74 -13.95
N GLY A 309 19.20 28.98 -13.52
CA GLY A 309 19.69 30.07 -14.37
C GLY A 309 18.60 30.93 -15.03
N MET A 310 17.34 30.83 -14.61
CA MET A 310 16.27 31.68 -15.14
C MET A 310 16.46 33.16 -14.72
N PRO A 311 16.54 34.12 -15.66
CA PRO A 311 16.62 35.54 -15.31
C PRO A 311 15.30 36.08 -14.74
N GLU A 312 15.35 36.75 -13.59
CA GLU A 312 14.16 37.34 -12.95
C GLU A 312 13.46 38.37 -13.85
N SER A 313 14.23 39.16 -14.62
CA SER A 313 13.71 40.17 -15.55
C SER A 313 12.91 39.57 -16.72
N GLU A 314 13.02 38.27 -16.96
CA GLU A 314 12.39 37.59 -18.09
C GLU A 314 11.06 36.89 -17.73
N LEU A 315 10.65 36.90 -16.45
CA LEU A 315 9.44 36.20 -15.99
C LEU A 315 8.17 36.73 -16.69
N GLY A 316 8.05 38.05 -16.86
CA GLY A 316 6.94 38.65 -17.59
C GLY A 316 6.89 38.24 -19.06
N ARG A 317 8.05 38.09 -19.73
CA ARG A 317 8.12 37.58 -21.10
C ARG A 317 7.70 36.11 -21.16
N ALA A 318 8.16 35.29 -20.22
CA ALA A 318 7.77 33.88 -20.13
C ALA A 318 6.25 33.72 -19.90
N ALA A 319 5.65 34.53 -19.03
CA ALA A 319 4.20 34.56 -18.80
C ALA A 319 3.43 34.96 -20.07
N GLY A 320 3.87 36.01 -20.76
CA GLY A 320 3.28 36.44 -22.03
C GLY A 320 3.33 35.35 -23.11
N LEU A 321 4.46 34.65 -23.25
CA LEU A 321 4.61 33.53 -24.18
C LEU A 321 3.69 32.36 -23.82
N ALA A 322 3.52 32.07 -22.52
CA ALA A 322 2.70 30.96 -22.05
C ALA A 322 1.20 31.14 -22.32
N VAL A 323 0.72 32.38 -22.42
CA VAL A 323 -0.70 32.69 -22.71
C VAL A 323 -0.96 33.10 -24.17
N ALA A 324 0.10 33.33 -24.96
CA ALA A 324 -0.02 33.85 -26.34
C ALA A 324 -0.85 32.94 -27.27
N THR A 325 -0.81 31.63 -27.04
CA THR A 325 -1.62 30.65 -27.77
C THR A 325 -2.56 29.95 -26.80
N PRO A 326 -3.89 30.09 -26.95
CA PRO A 326 -4.85 29.39 -26.09
C PRO A 326 -4.73 27.86 -26.21
N TYR A 327 -4.81 27.17 -25.09
CA TYR A 327 -4.93 25.71 -25.02
C TYR A 327 -5.82 25.29 -23.83
N PRO A 328 -6.41 24.08 -23.87
CA PRO A 328 -7.25 23.59 -22.78
C PRO A 328 -6.48 23.50 -21.46
N ASN A 329 -7.05 24.06 -20.40
CA ASN A 329 -6.56 23.94 -19.02
C ASN A 329 -7.75 24.16 -18.06
N PRO A 330 -7.84 23.46 -16.90
CA PRO A 330 -9.01 23.55 -16.02
C PRO A 330 -9.24 24.96 -15.47
N ARG A 331 -8.16 25.72 -15.21
CA ARG A 331 -8.23 27.14 -14.83
C ARG A 331 -7.87 28.02 -16.03
N GLU A 332 -8.58 29.12 -16.21
CA GLU A 332 -8.21 30.16 -17.19
C GLU A 332 -6.76 30.62 -16.98
N LEU A 333 -6.04 30.83 -18.08
CA LEU A 333 -4.64 31.25 -18.06
C LEU A 333 -4.56 32.77 -18.26
N THR A 334 -4.12 33.50 -17.24
CA THR A 334 -3.93 34.95 -17.31
C THR A 334 -2.45 35.30 -17.19
N VAL A 335 -2.01 36.41 -17.80
CA VAL A 335 -0.60 36.85 -17.71
C VAL A 335 -0.22 37.03 -16.24
N GLU A 336 -1.06 37.72 -15.47
CA GLU A 336 -0.83 38.01 -14.05
C GLU A 336 -0.75 36.72 -13.22
N GLY A 337 -1.60 35.75 -13.53
CA GLY A 337 -1.64 34.47 -12.84
C GLY A 337 -0.40 33.61 -13.12
N ILE A 338 0.06 33.57 -14.38
CA ILE A 338 1.27 32.84 -14.76
C ILE A 338 2.53 33.56 -14.25
N GLU A 339 2.56 34.88 -14.26
CA GLU A 339 3.67 35.65 -13.70
C GLU A 339 3.80 35.41 -12.18
N ALA A 340 2.69 35.37 -11.44
CA ALA A 340 2.70 35.02 -10.03
C ALA A 340 3.21 33.58 -9.78
N LEU A 341 2.75 32.60 -10.57
CA LEU A 341 3.23 31.23 -10.54
C LEU A 341 4.75 31.17 -10.78
N LEU A 342 5.23 31.85 -11.82
CA LEU A 342 6.64 31.88 -12.19
C LEU A 342 7.49 32.59 -11.14
N ALA A 343 6.98 33.65 -10.49
CA ALA A 343 7.67 34.30 -9.38
C ALA A 343 7.81 33.37 -8.16
N ASP A 344 6.75 32.61 -7.82
CA ASP A 344 6.82 31.59 -6.76
C ASP A 344 7.84 30.50 -7.10
N ALA A 345 7.81 29.99 -8.33
CA ALA A 345 8.76 28.99 -8.83
C ALA A 345 10.19 29.52 -8.91
N TRP A 346 10.38 30.81 -9.21
CA TRP A 346 11.69 31.44 -9.26
C TRP A 346 12.31 31.54 -7.87
N HIS A 347 11.53 31.90 -6.85
CA HIS A 347 12.02 31.94 -5.47
C HIS A 347 12.10 30.56 -4.79
N GLY A 348 11.44 29.54 -5.36
CA GLY A 348 11.24 28.25 -4.69
C GLY A 348 10.36 28.38 -3.46
N ARG A 349 9.25 29.12 -3.56
CA ARG A 349 8.28 29.24 -2.47
C ARG A 349 7.39 28.02 -2.44
N ARG A 350 7.43 27.24 -1.35
CA ARG A 350 6.49 26.14 -1.11
C ARG A 350 5.05 26.61 -1.40
N PRO A 351 4.32 25.96 -2.34
CA PRO A 351 2.96 26.37 -2.67
C PRO A 351 2.08 26.41 -1.43
N ARG A 352 1.29 27.47 -1.31
CA ARG A 352 0.29 27.62 -0.25
C ARG A 352 -1.07 27.36 -0.87
N ASN A 353 -1.86 26.51 -0.25
CA ASN A 353 -3.24 26.33 -0.68
C ASN A 353 -4.05 27.54 -0.19
N PRO A 354 -4.58 28.42 -1.07
CA PRO A 354 -5.30 29.62 -0.62
C PRO A 354 -6.63 29.29 0.07
N THR A 355 -7.11 28.05 0.03
CA THR A 355 -8.23 27.57 0.86
C THR A 355 -7.81 27.17 2.28
N ALA A 356 -6.52 27.12 2.59
CA ALA A 356 -6.00 26.78 3.93
C ALA A 356 -5.97 27.98 4.91
N THR A 357 -6.28 29.19 4.44
CA THR A 357 -6.43 30.38 5.30
C THR A 357 -7.77 30.45 6.02
N GLU A 358 -8.74 29.61 5.66
CA GLU A 358 -9.96 29.38 6.45
C GLU A 358 -9.83 28.04 7.17
N THR A 359 -10.38 27.96 8.38
CA THR A 359 -10.36 26.80 9.30
C THR A 359 -10.89 25.53 8.63
N THR A 360 -10.03 24.83 7.90
CA THR A 360 -10.31 23.56 7.25
C THR A 360 -9.95 22.37 8.16
N PRO A 361 -10.64 21.23 8.05
CA PRO A 361 -10.34 20.02 8.82
C PRO A 361 -8.87 19.58 8.75
N ALA A 362 -8.21 19.80 7.61
CA ALA A 362 -6.79 19.49 7.40
C ALA A 362 -5.86 20.33 8.29
N ARG A 363 -6.11 21.64 8.40
CA ARG A 363 -5.32 22.52 9.29
C ARG A 363 -5.53 22.14 10.75
N LEU A 364 -6.76 21.81 11.15
CA LEU A 364 -7.04 21.34 12.50
C LEU A 364 -6.27 20.06 12.81
N LEU A 365 -6.25 19.09 11.88
CA LEU A 365 -5.46 17.87 12.03
C LEU A 365 -3.98 18.17 12.25
N GLU A 366 -3.37 19.05 11.45
CA GLU A 366 -1.96 19.44 11.62
C GLU A 366 -1.70 20.04 13.00
N GLN A 367 -2.58 20.94 13.46
CA GLN A 367 -2.46 21.56 14.78
C GLN A 367 -2.53 20.54 15.92
N VAL A 368 -3.48 19.60 15.85
CA VAL A 368 -3.64 18.57 16.88
C VAL A 368 -2.47 17.60 16.85
N VAL A 369 -2.00 17.16 15.69
CA VAL A 369 -0.81 16.30 15.57
C VAL A 369 0.44 17.00 16.12
N ALA A 370 0.65 18.27 15.78
CA ALA A 370 1.78 19.04 16.29
C ALA A 370 1.76 19.18 17.82
N SER A 371 0.58 19.19 18.45
CA SER A 371 0.45 19.27 19.91
C SER A 371 1.08 18.07 20.64
N PHE A 372 1.25 16.92 20.00
CA PHE A 372 1.90 15.73 20.58
C PHE A 372 3.42 15.69 20.37
N ALA A 373 4.02 16.64 19.65
CA ALA A 373 5.43 16.58 19.26
C ALA A 373 6.40 16.47 20.46
N GLN A 374 6.05 17.10 21.58
CA GLN A 374 6.84 17.16 22.82
C GLN A 374 6.51 16.05 23.83
N ALA A 375 5.71 15.04 23.45
CA ALA A 375 5.42 13.91 24.33
C ALA A 375 6.74 13.21 24.77
N PRO A 376 6.99 13.04 26.09
CA PRO A 376 8.24 12.45 26.59
C PRO A 376 8.46 11.01 26.16
N ASP A 377 7.38 10.23 26.10
CA ASP A 377 7.40 8.84 25.64
C ASP A 377 7.19 8.78 24.12
N ALA A 378 8.20 8.27 23.42
CA ALA A 378 8.20 8.18 21.96
C ALA A 378 7.10 7.24 21.42
N ARG A 379 6.77 6.17 22.15
CA ARG A 379 5.72 5.22 21.75
C ARG A 379 4.34 5.84 21.92
N VAL A 380 4.10 6.54 23.02
CA VAL A 380 2.86 7.30 23.25
C VAL A 380 2.68 8.35 22.16
N ARG A 381 3.74 9.09 21.81
CA ARG A 381 3.70 10.05 20.69
C ARG A 381 3.27 9.40 19.38
N THR A 382 3.87 8.27 19.03
CA THR A 382 3.54 7.53 17.80
C THR A 382 2.09 7.06 17.81
N LEU A 383 1.62 6.47 18.90
CA LEU A 383 0.27 5.94 19.02
C LEU A 383 -0.80 7.05 18.93
N LEU A 384 -0.63 8.15 19.67
CA LEU A 384 -1.57 9.27 19.65
C LEU A 384 -1.58 9.98 18.30
N THR A 385 -0.41 10.20 17.68
CA THR A 385 -0.32 10.81 16.35
C THR A 385 -1.05 9.96 15.31
N GLY A 386 -0.85 8.64 15.32
CA GLY A 386 -1.53 7.72 14.41
C GLY A 386 -3.04 7.72 14.63
N LEU A 387 -3.49 7.58 15.89
CA LEU A 387 -4.91 7.58 16.24
C LEU A 387 -5.62 8.85 15.77
N VAL A 388 -5.04 10.02 16.06
CA VAL A 388 -5.61 11.32 15.67
C VAL A 388 -5.72 11.44 14.15
N ARG A 389 -4.70 11.01 13.41
CA ARG A 389 -4.76 11.01 11.94
C ARG A 389 -5.90 10.14 11.43
N HIS A 390 -6.02 8.90 11.91
CA HIS A 390 -7.09 8.00 11.48
C HIS A 390 -8.48 8.52 11.85
N LEU A 391 -8.67 9.06 13.05
CA LEU A 391 -9.95 9.64 13.48
C LEU A 391 -10.35 10.85 12.63
N HIS A 392 -9.44 11.79 12.41
CA HIS A 392 -9.72 12.96 11.56
C HIS A 392 -10.00 12.57 10.11
N THR A 393 -9.26 11.60 9.58
CA THR A 393 -9.52 11.05 8.24
C THR A 393 -10.90 10.42 8.18
N PHE A 394 -11.27 9.55 9.13
CA PHE A 394 -12.60 8.94 9.18
C PHE A 394 -13.72 9.97 9.20
N VAL A 395 -13.62 10.95 10.11
CA VAL A 395 -14.60 12.05 10.23
C VAL A 395 -14.74 12.83 8.92
N SER A 396 -13.61 13.14 8.28
CA SER A 396 -13.59 13.90 7.03
C SER A 396 -14.06 13.10 5.82
N GLU A 397 -13.77 11.80 5.77
CA GLU A 397 -14.14 10.93 4.66
C GLU A 397 -15.62 10.56 4.67
N GLN A 398 -16.21 10.41 5.84
CA GLN A 398 -17.64 10.10 5.99
C GLN A 398 -18.52 11.35 6.08
N ASP A 399 -17.92 12.55 6.07
CA ASP A 399 -18.62 13.83 6.25
C ASP A 399 -19.51 13.83 7.52
N VAL A 400 -18.94 13.32 8.63
CA VAL A 400 -19.68 13.06 9.87
C VAL A 400 -20.32 14.35 10.37
N THR A 401 -21.64 14.30 10.57
CA THR A 401 -22.42 15.43 11.06
C THR A 401 -22.29 15.61 12.57
N GLU A 402 -22.64 16.79 13.07
CA GLU A 402 -22.67 17.06 14.51
C GLU A 402 -23.61 16.10 15.27
N GLY A 403 -24.76 15.77 14.68
CA GLY A 403 -25.72 14.82 15.26
C GLY A 403 -25.16 13.40 15.38
N GLU A 404 -24.49 12.92 14.34
CA GLU A 404 -23.83 11.61 14.35
C GLU A 404 -22.67 11.57 15.34
N TRP A 405 -21.89 12.65 15.41
CA TRP A 405 -20.82 12.76 16.39
C TRP A 405 -21.35 12.75 17.83
N GLN A 406 -22.40 13.51 18.11
CA GLN A 406 -23.02 13.54 19.44
C GLN A 406 -23.61 12.18 19.82
N TYR A 407 -24.20 11.46 18.86
CA TYR A 407 -24.66 10.09 19.05
C TYR A 407 -23.51 9.13 19.37
N ALA A 408 -22.38 9.22 18.67
CA ALA A 408 -21.19 8.41 18.93
C ALA A 408 -20.61 8.69 20.33
N ILE A 409 -20.58 9.95 20.77
CA ILE A 409 -20.16 10.33 22.11
C ILE A 409 -21.12 9.78 23.19
N ASP A 410 -22.42 9.86 22.98
CA ASP A 410 -23.42 9.26 23.88
C ASP A 410 -23.24 7.74 23.99
N PHE A 411 -23.03 7.06 22.86
CA PHE A 411 -22.76 5.62 22.80
C PHE A 411 -21.53 5.24 23.64
N LEU A 412 -20.41 5.94 23.47
CA LEU A 412 -19.19 5.70 24.25
C LEU A 412 -19.38 6.02 25.74
N THR A 413 -20.17 7.06 26.05
CA THR A 413 -20.50 7.44 27.43
C THR A 413 -21.29 6.32 28.12
N ARG A 414 -22.38 5.86 27.51
CA ARG A 414 -23.19 4.74 28.04
C ARG A 414 -22.40 3.44 28.15
N THR A 415 -21.47 3.19 27.22
CA THR A 415 -20.56 2.04 27.28
C THR A 415 -19.72 2.09 28.57
N GLY A 416 -19.19 3.27 28.91
CA GLY A 416 -18.45 3.48 30.16
C GLY A 416 -19.32 3.33 31.41
N GLU A 417 -20.54 3.87 31.41
CA GLU A 417 -21.46 3.81 32.56
C GLU A 417 -21.91 2.38 32.93
N VAL A 418 -21.94 1.48 31.95
CA VAL A 418 -22.30 0.06 32.14
C VAL A 418 -21.13 -0.76 32.72
N CYS A 419 -19.89 -0.26 32.67
CA CYS A 419 -18.75 -0.97 33.20
C CYS A 419 -18.78 -1.07 34.74
N SER A 420 -18.43 -2.24 35.28
CA SER A 420 -18.33 -2.57 36.69
C SER A 420 -17.14 -3.52 36.94
N PRO A 421 -16.79 -3.85 38.21
CA PRO A 421 -15.74 -4.84 38.50
C PRO A 421 -15.98 -6.23 37.88
N THR A 422 -17.23 -6.57 37.57
CA THR A 422 -17.62 -7.86 36.99
C THR A 422 -18.14 -7.76 35.55
N ARG A 423 -18.22 -6.55 34.97
CA ARG A 423 -18.65 -6.32 33.58
C ARG A 423 -17.80 -5.24 32.93
N GLN A 424 -17.06 -5.57 31.87
CA GLN A 424 -16.22 -4.60 31.15
C GLN A 424 -16.78 -4.38 29.74
N GLU A 425 -17.77 -3.49 29.60
CA GLU A 425 -18.44 -3.21 28.33
C GLU A 425 -17.48 -2.62 27.27
N PHE A 426 -16.44 -1.88 27.67
CA PHE A 426 -15.41 -1.41 26.74
C PHE A 426 -14.55 -2.55 26.17
N VAL A 427 -14.27 -3.58 26.97
CA VAL A 427 -13.59 -4.79 26.47
C VAL A 427 -14.52 -5.50 25.49
N LEU A 428 -15.80 -5.61 25.83
CA LEU A 428 -16.81 -6.19 24.93
C LEU A 428 -16.90 -5.42 23.60
N LEU A 429 -16.89 -4.08 23.65
CA LEU A 429 -16.85 -3.23 22.45
C LEU A 429 -15.62 -3.51 21.60
N SER A 430 -14.44 -3.62 22.22
CA SER A 430 -13.19 -3.99 21.53
C SER A 430 -13.25 -5.37 20.88
N ASP A 431 -13.86 -6.34 21.57
CA ASP A 431 -14.01 -7.72 21.10
C ASP A 431 -14.92 -7.79 19.86
N VAL A 432 -16.10 -7.15 19.90
CA VAL A 432 -17.05 -7.21 18.78
C VAL A 432 -16.67 -6.34 17.58
N LEU A 433 -15.77 -5.37 17.76
CA LEU A 433 -15.12 -4.62 16.69
C LEU A 433 -13.88 -5.36 16.13
N GLY A 434 -13.49 -6.49 16.74
CA GLY A 434 -12.34 -7.30 16.31
C GLY A 434 -10.98 -6.72 16.70
N VAL A 435 -10.94 -5.63 17.49
CA VAL A 435 -9.69 -4.97 17.89
C VAL A 435 -8.90 -5.87 18.86
N SER A 436 -9.57 -6.51 19.82
CA SER A 436 -8.91 -7.43 20.75
C SER A 436 -8.26 -8.61 20.04
N SER A 437 -8.96 -9.20 19.06
CA SER A 437 -8.44 -10.29 18.24
C SER A 437 -7.26 -9.83 17.37
N ALA A 438 -7.30 -8.62 16.81
CA ALA A 438 -6.17 -8.06 16.07
C ALA A 438 -4.94 -7.83 16.97
N VAL A 439 -5.15 -7.31 18.19
CA VAL A 439 -4.06 -7.13 19.18
C VAL A 439 -3.47 -8.47 19.60
N ASP A 440 -4.32 -9.48 19.85
CA ASP A 440 -3.90 -10.85 20.14
C ASP A 440 -3.04 -11.44 19.02
N LEU A 441 -3.51 -11.35 17.77
CA LEU A 441 -2.77 -11.80 16.59
C LEU A 441 -1.42 -11.11 16.47
N LEU A 442 -1.35 -9.78 16.62
CA LEU A 442 -0.09 -9.04 16.51
C LEU A 442 0.88 -9.40 17.65
N THR A 443 0.38 -9.53 18.87
CA THR A 443 1.19 -9.89 20.05
C THR A 443 1.79 -11.28 19.90
N ASN A 444 1.02 -12.24 19.39
CA ASN A 444 1.39 -13.64 19.33
C ASN A 444 1.87 -14.13 17.95
N SER A 445 1.83 -13.28 16.92
CA SER A 445 2.39 -13.55 15.57
C SER A 445 3.89 -13.90 15.58
N ARG A 446 4.59 -13.56 16.67
CA ARG A 446 6.03 -13.76 16.84
C ARG A 446 6.40 -15.13 17.42
N THR A 447 5.42 -15.98 17.72
CA THR A 447 5.62 -17.35 18.21
C THR A 447 4.83 -18.34 17.34
N PRO A 448 5.19 -18.52 16.05
CA PRO A 448 4.40 -19.34 15.12
C PRO A 448 4.33 -20.83 15.51
N ASP A 449 5.28 -21.31 16.32
CA ASP A 449 5.36 -22.72 16.75
C ASP A 449 4.55 -23.03 18.03
N THR A 450 3.87 -22.04 18.62
CA THR A 450 3.02 -22.22 19.80
C THR A 450 1.55 -22.46 19.44
N THR A 451 0.78 -23.05 20.35
CA THR A 451 -0.68 -23.08 20.21
C THR A 451 -1.21 -21.64 20.12
N PRO A 452 -2.13 -21.34 19.19
CA PRO A 452 -2.68 -20.00 19.07
C PRO A 452 -3.29 -19.51 20.37
N SER A 453 -2.99 -18.27 20.71
CA SER A 453 -3.61 -17.57 21.83
C SER A 453 -5.05 -17.18 21.51
N ALA A 454 -5.79 -16.73 22.52
CA ALA A 454 -7.10 -16.13 22.40
C ALA A 454 -7.26 -15.01 23.44
N VAL A 455 -8.29 -14.18 23.25
CA VAL A 455 -8.70 -13.20 24.25
C VAL A 455 -9.17 -13.91 25.53
N LEU A 456 -8.93 -13.30 26.69
CA LEU A 456 -9.30 -13.86 28.00
C LEU A 456 -10.81 -14.07 28.16
N GLY A 457 -11.61 -13.26 27.47
CA GLY A 457 -13.07 -13.26 27.59
C GLY A 457 -13.55 -12.62 28.91
N PRO A 458 -14.84 -12.25 28.96
CA PRO A 458 -15.39 -11.43 30.05
C PRO A 458 -15.69 -12.20 31.35
N PHE A 459 -15.66 -13.55 31.33
CA PHE A 459 -16.17 -14.40 32.42
C PHE A 459 -15.06 -15.14 33.21
N TYR A 460 -13.80 -14.84 32.93
CA TYR A 460 -12.69 -15.33 33.76
C TYR A 460 -12.75 -14.69 35.15
N VAL A 461 -12.53 -15.50 36.20
CA VAL A 461 -12.41 -15.01 37.59
C VAL A 461 -11.06 -15.48 38.13
N GLU A 462 -10.33 -14.56 38.76
CA GLU A 462 -9.03 -14.83 39.32
C GLU A 462 -9.10 -15.80 40.51
N GLY A 463 -8.20 -16.79 40.52
CA GLY A 463 -8.09 -17.77 41.59
C GLY A 463 -9.20 -18.82 41.61
N PRO A 464 -9.45 -19.55 40.50
CA PRO A 464 -10.39 -20.68 40.53
C PRO A 464 -9.91 -21.76 41.52
N PRO A 465 -10.82 -22.63 42.01
CA PRO A 465 -10.49 -23.64 43.02
C PRO A 465 -9.42 -24.61 42.50
N GLU A 466 -8.44 -24.95 43.33
CA GLU A 466 -7.44 -25.97 43.00
C GLU A 466 -8.11 -27.35 42.94
N ALA A 467 -7.75 -28.15 41.94
CA ALA A 467 -8.29 -29.49 41.69
C ALA A 467 -7.18 -30.49 41.37
N GLU A 468 -7.30 -31.70 41.92
CA GLU A 468 -6.45 -32.84 41.56
C GLU A 468 -6.87 -33.45 40.21
N HIS A 469 -5.97 -34.25 39.63
CA HIS A 469 -6.26 -34.97 38.39
C HIS A 469 -7.46 -35.91 38.54
N GLY A 470 -8.32 -35.94 37.52
CA GLY A 470 -9.54 -36.72 37.50
C GLY A 470 -10.72 -36.08 38.25
N THR A 471 -10.53 -34.92 38.89
CA THR A 471 -11.62 -34.17 39.54
C THR A 471 -12.73 -33.85 38.54
N ASP A 472 -14.00 -33.95 38.98
CA ASP A 472 -15.15 -33.45 38.23
C ASP A 472 -15.43 -31.99 38.56
N ILE A 473 -15.10 -31.12 37.62
CA ILE A 473 -15.25 -29.67 37.78
C ILE A 473 -16.68 -29.22 37.48
N SER A 474 -17.57 -30.08 36.97
CA SER A 474 -18.96 -29.72 36.66
C SER A 474 -19.81 -29.43 37.89
N GLY A 475 -19.38 -29.87 39.08
CA GLY A 475 -20.16 -29.73 40.31
C GLY A 475 -21.50 -30.47 40.28
N GLY A 476 -21.67 -31.44 39.36
CA GLY A 476 -22.91 -32.20 39.18
C GLY A 476 -23.97 -31.50 38.33
N LEU A 477 -23.60 -30.42 37.62
CA LEU A 477 -24.49 -29.79 36.64
C LEU A 477 -24.87 -30.78 35.52
N PRO A 478 -26.10 -30.68 34.99
CA PRO A 478 -26.52 -31.48 33.86
C PRO A 478 -25.71 -31.13 32.60
N GLY A 479 -25.49 -32.13 31.77
CA GLY A 479 -24.73 -32.01 30.52
C GLY A 479 -24.16 -33.35 30.06
N THR A 480 -23.69 -33.39 28.81
CA THR A 480 -22.98 -34.57 28.30
C THR A 480 -21.61 -34.65 28.97
N PRO A 481 -21.27 -35.71 29.72
CA PRO A 481 -19.99 -35.80 30.42
C PRO A 481 -18.80 -35.70 29.48
N LEU A 482 -17.78 -34.95 29.87
CA LEU A 482 -16.56 -34.71 29.10
C LEU A 482 -15.35 -35.09 29.93
N TRP A 483 -14.55 -36.03 29.42
CA TRP A 483 -13.20 -36.31 29.94
C TRP A 483 -12.17 -35.53 29.12
N ALA A 484 -11.45 -34.62 29.77
CA ALA A 484 -10.33 -33.91 29.18
C ALA A 484 -9.01 -34.58 29.58
N ASP A 485 -8.19 -34.93 28.59
CA ASP A 485 -6.81 -35.41 28.71
C ASP A 485 -5.93 -34.49 27.88
N VAL A 486 -5.42 -33.44 28.51
CA VAL A 486 -4.62 -32.43 27.82
C VAL A 486 -3.18 -32.46 28.31
N ARG A 487 -2.26 -32.08 27.42
CA ARG A 487 -0.82 -32.07 27.67
C ARG A 487 -0.22 -30.70 27.38
N VAL A 488 0.73 -30.24 28.18
CA VAL A 488 1.50 -29.02 27.98
C VAL A 488 2.93 -29.37 27.64
N THR A 489 3.43 -28.86 26.51
CA THR A 489 4.82 -28.99 26.10
C THR A 489 5.42 -27.63 25.73
N ASP A 490 6.74 -27.55 25.69
CA ASP A 490 7.42 -26.43 25.06
C ASP A 490 7.39 -26.55 23.51
N THR A 491 8.02 -25.60 22.81
CA THR A 491 8.12 -25.61 21.35
C THR A 491 9.05 -26.70 20.80
N ALA A 492 9.87 -27.34 21.63
CA ALA A 492 10.68 -28.51 21.26
C ALA A 492 9.95 -29.84 21.51
N GLY A 493 8.73 -29.80 22.06
CA GLY A 493 7.92 -30.97 22.39
C GLY A 493 8.30 -31.62 23.73
N VAL A 494 9.11 -30.95 24.55
CA VAL A 494 9.46 -31.40 25.90
C VAL A 494 8.28 -31.13 26.84
N PRO A 495 7.84 -32.11 27.65
CA PRO A 495 6.79 -31.88 28.64
C PRO A 495 7.13 -30.79 29.65
N VAL A 496 6.17 -29.91 29.91
CA VAL A 496 6.29 -28.88 30.94
C VAL A 496 5.61 -29.35 32.20
N LYS A 497 6.41 -29.74 33.19
CA LYS A 497 5.94 -30.13 34.52
C LYS A 497 5.55 -28.91 35.35
N ASP A 498 4.57 -29.08 36.25
CA ASP A 498 4.18 -28.09 37.26
C ASP A 498 3.61 -26.79 36.65
N ALA A 499 3.27 -26.78 35.34
CA ALA A 499 2.50 -25.72 34.71
C ALA A 499 1.12 -25.62 35.39
N VAL A 500 0.74 -24.40 35.77
CA VAL A 500 -0.55 -24.04 36.34
C VAL A 500 -1.53 -23.80 35.20
N VAL A 501 -2.64 -24.53 35.19
CA VAL A 501 -3.66 -24.45 34.14
C VAL A 501 -5.00 -24.11 34.76
N ASP A 502 -5.48 -22.91 34.48
CA ASP A 502 -6.85 -22.50 34.81
C ASP A 502 -7.76 -22.87 33.65
N VAL A 503 -8.88 -23.51 33.96
CA VAL A 503 -9.90 -23.97 33.01
C VAL A 503 -11.23 -23.33 33.38
N TRP A 504 -12.01 -22.88 32.39
CA TRP A 504 -13.39 -22.40 32.60
C TRP A 504 -14.25 -22.56 31.33
N GLN A 505 -15.57 -22.71 31.49
CA GLN A 505 -16.53 -22.83 30.38
C GLN A 505 -17.97 -22.47 30.78
N SER A 506 -18.85 -22.39 29.79
CA SER A 506 -20.31 -22.37 29.96
C SER A 506 -20.87 -23.77 30.29
N ASN A 507 -22.06 -23.79 30.89
CA ASN A 507 -22.88 -25.00 31.07
C ASN A 507 -23.65 -25.36 29.78
N GLU A 508 -24.50 -26.40 29.85
CA GLU A 508 -25.30 -26.85 28.70
C GLU A 508 -26.31 -25.81 28.19
N ASP A 509 -26.76 -24.91 29.06
CA ASP A 509 -27.69 -23.82 28.75
C ASP A 509 -27.00 -22.54 28.27
N GLY A 510 -25.66 -22.53 28.16
CA GLY A 510 -24.90 -21.36 27.71
C GLY A 510 -24.68 -20.28 28.78
N PHE A 511 -24.59 -20.67 30.06
CA PHE A 511 -24.29 -19.76 31.18
C PHE A 511 -22.99 -20.13 31.88
N TYR A 512 -22.21 -19.12 32.26
CA TYR A 512 -21.13 -19.27 33.23
C TYR A 512 -21.70 -19.24 34.65
N ASP A 513 -21.05 -19.93 35.59
CA ASP A 513 -21.44 -19.95 37.01
C ASP A 513 -21.59 -18.55 37.63
N VAL A 514 -20.77 -17.57 37.25
CA VAL A 514 -20.88 -16.16 37.71
C VAL A 514 -22.16 -15.46 37.28
N GLN A 515 -22.87 -16.01 36.29
CA GLN A 515 -24.17 -15.52 35.82
C GLN A 515 -25.34 -16.20 36.54
N LEU A 516 -25.07 -17.20 37.38
CA LEU A 516 -26.05 -18.03 38.05
C LEU A 516 -25.95 -17.84 39.57
N PRO A 517 -26.61 -16.80 40.14
CA PRO A 517 -26.46 -16.42 41.55
C PRO A 517 -26.98 -17.46 42.54
N GLU A 518 -27.76 -18.44 42.07
CA GLU A 518 -28.34 -19.51 42.89
C GLU A 518 -27.40 -20.73 43.04
N LEU A 519 -26.28 -20.79 42.30
CA LEU A 519 -25.32 -21.88 42.42
C LEU A 519 -24.44 -21.73 43.66
N GLU A 520 -24.30 -22.82 44.43
CA GLU A 520 -23.39 -22.87 45.57
C GLU A 520 -21.95 -23.17 45.10
N GLY A 521 -21.13 -22.11 45.05
CA GLY A 521 -19.69 -22.21 44.81
C GLY A 521 -19.29 -22.22 43.33
N PRO A 522 -17.97 -22.13 43.05
CA PRO A 522 -17.46 -22.13 41.69
C PRO A 522 -17.65 -23.50 41.03
N VAL A 523 -18.28 -23.53 39.86
CA VAL A 523 -18.47 -24.74 39.05
C VAL A 523 -18.05 -24.48 37.61
N LEU A 524 -17.68 -25.54 36.89
CA LEU A 524 -17.14 -25.50 35.53
C LEU A 524 -15.86 -24.66 35.41
N ARG A 525 -15.16 -24.46 36.53
CA ARG A 525 -13.87 -23.79 36.61
C ARG A 525 -12.96 -24.46 37.62
N ALA A 526 -11.68 -24.56 37.31
CA ALA A 526 -10.69 -25.13 38.21
C ALA A 526 -9.28 -24.67 37.86
N ARG A 527 -8.36 -24.80 38.83
CA ARG A 527 -6.92 -24.68 38.66
C ARG A 527 -6.30 -26.06 38.83
N LEU A 528 -5.60 -26.54 37.81
CA LEU A 528 -4.88 -27.82 37.85
C LEU A 528 -3.38 -27.59 37.66
N ARG A 529 -2.58 -28.60 38.02
CA ARG A 529 -1.13 -28.62 37.79
C ARG A 529 -0.76 -29.82 36.94
N SER A 530 0.04 -29.55 35.91
CA SER A 530 0.54 -30.62 35.04
C SER A 530 1.53 -31.55 35.77
N ASP A 531 1.46 -32.84 35.44
CA ASP A 531 2.35 -33.87 35.99
C ASP A 531 3.74 -33.88 35.31
N ALA A 532 4.58 -34.89 35.62
CA ALA A 532 5.93 -35.02 35.06
C ALA A 532 5.94 -35.21 33.53
N GLU A 533 4.85 -35.73 32.97
CA GLU A 533 4.64 -35.92 31.54
C GLU A 533 3.91 -34.71 30.90
N GLY A 534 3.70 -33.65 31.67
CA GLY A 534 3.03 -32.42 31.27
C GLY A 534 1.51 -32.57 31.13
N ARG A 535 0.93 -33.66 31.62
CA ARG A 535 -0.50 -33.96 31.47
C ARG A 535 -1.33 -33.34 32.58
N LEU A 536 -2.59 -33.09 32.28
CA LEU A 536 -3.65 -32.83 33.24
C LEU A 536 -4.94 -33.48 32.77
N THR A 537 -5.65 -34.10 33.71
CA THR A 537 -6.90 -34.81 33.43
C THR A 537 -8.01 -34.33 34.36
N PHE A 538 -9.24 -34.21 33.85
CA PHE A 538 -10.40 -33.83 34.64
C PHE A 538 -11.70 -34.18 33.92
N TRP A 539 -12.78 -34.29 34.68
CA TRP A 539 -14.15 -34.36 34.16
C TRP A 539 -14.79 -32.98 34.13
N SER A 540 -15.58 -32.74 33.10
CA SER A 540 -16.48 -31.59 32.94
C SER A 540 -17.74 -32.06 32.18
N ILE A 541 -18.45 -31.14 31.56
CA ILE A 541 -19.51 -31.38 30.59
C ILE A 541 -19.15 -30.73 29.24
N LEU A 542 -19.71 -31.22 28.14
CA LEU A 542 -19.54 -30.62 26.82
C LEU A 542 -20.06 -29.16 26.85
N PRO A 543 -19.22 -28.16 26.49
CA PRO A 543 -19.66 -26.77 26.50
C PRO A 543 -20.70 -26.51 25.42
N SER A 544 -21.58 -25.54 25.68
CA SER A 544 -22.61 -25.07 24.75
C SER A 544 -22.27 -23.67 24.24
N GLU A 545 -22.85 -23.27 23.10
CA GLU A 545 -22.83 -21.87 22.68
C GLU A 545 -23.40 -20.96 23.76
N TYR A 546 -22.94 -19.71 23.80
CA TYR A 546 -23.49 -18.74 24.75
C TYR A 546 -23.51 -17.34 24.16
N PRO A 547 -24.50 -16.51 24.52
CA PRO A 547 -24.53 -15.12 24.13
C PRO A 547 -23.58 -14.28 24.99
N ILE A 548 -22.89 -13.32 24.39
CA ILE A 548 -22.34 -12.18 25.13
C ILE A 548 -23.48 -11.29 25.67
N PRO A 549 -23.25 -10.46 26.71
CA PRO A 549 -24.26 -9.50 27.18
C PRO A 549 -24.78 -8.61 26.04
N GLU A 550 -26.10 -8.58 25.84
CA GLU A 550 -26.76 -7.81 24.78
C GLU A 550 -27.67 -6.68 25.30
N ASP A 551 -27.80 -6.56 26.61
CA ASP A 551 -28.61 -5.55 27.31
C ASP A 551 -27.95 -4.15 27.35
N GLY A 552 -26.70 -4.03 26.87
CA GLY A 552 -25.92 -2.80 26.84
C GLY A 552 -25.82 -2.13 25.46
N PRO A 553 -25.09 -1.00 25.36
CA PRO A 553 -24.84 -0.32 24.08
C PRO A 553 -24.24 -1.25 23.02
N VAL A 554 -23.35 -2.16 23.40
CA VAL A 554 -22.72 -3.08 22.44
C VAL A 554 -23.74 -4.03 21.80
N GLY A 555 -24.69 -4.54 22.60
CA GLY A 555 -25.81 -5.34 22.08
C GLY A 555 -26.70 -4.56 21.12
N GLN A 556 -27.01 -3.29 21.44
CA GLN A 556 -27.75 -2.39 20.55
C GLN A 556 -27.02 -2.18 19.22
N MET A 557 -25.69 -2.04 19.25
CA MET A 557 -24.86 -1.91 18.05
C MET A 557 -24.92 -3.18 17.19
N LEU A 558 -24.80 -4.37 17.79
CA LEU A 558 -24.91 -5.64 17.07
C LEU A 558 -26.28 -5.80 16.41
N ALA A 559 -27.35 -5.49 17.13
CA ALA A 559 -28.72 -5.53 16.60
C ALA A 559 -28.89 -4.57 15.42
N ALA A 560 -28.32 -3.37 15.48
CA ALA A 560 -28.40 -2.36 14.41
C ALA A 560 -27.74 -2.81 13.10
N VAL A 561 -26.76 -3.72 13.16
CA VAL A 561 -26.09 -4.29 11.98
C VAL A 561 -26.53 -5.72 11.66
N GLY A 562 -27.54 -6.25 12.35
CA GLY A 562 -28.05 -7.60 12.13
C GLY A 562 -27.10 -8.73 12.53
N ARG A 563 -26.19 -8.49 13.50
CA ARG A 563 -25.26 -9.50 14.03
C ARG A 563 -25.80 -10.16 15.30
N HIS A 564 -25.56 -11.45 15.47
CA HIS A 564 -25.96 -12.20 16.68
C HIS A 564 -24.94 -12.07 17.81
N PRO A 565 -25.33 -12.25 19.08
CA PRO A 565 -24.43 -12.17 20.24
C PRO A 565 -23.72 -13.50 20.57
N TYR A 566 -24.00 -14.58 19.85
CA TYR A 566 -23.48 -15.90 20.21
C TYR A 566 -22.00 -16.09 19.93
N ARG A 567 -21.33 -16.75 20.89
CA ARG A 567 -20.03 -17.36 20.75
C ARG A 567 -20.17 -18.86 20.50
N ALA A 568 -19.27 -19.41 19.69
CA ALA A 568 -19.25 -20.85 19.41
C ALA A 568 -18.97 -21.67 20.70
N PRO A 569 -19.38 -22.93 20.82
CA PRO A 569 -19.08 -23.76 22.00
C PRO A 569 -17.57 -23.98 22.18
N HIS A 570 -17.03 -23.67 23.37
CA HIS A 570 -15.59 -23.83 23.65
C HIS A 570 -15.26 -24.03 25.13
N LEU A 571 -14.05 -24.55 25.38
CA LEU A 571 -13.42 -24.67 26.68
C LEU A 571 -12.21 -23.73 26.76
N HIS A 572 -12.11 -22.90 27.79
CA HIS A 572 -11.00 -21.98 27.96
C HIS A 572 -9.84 -22.57 28.76
N PHE A 573 -8.63 -22.11 28.45
CA PHE A 573 -7.41 -22.47 29.15
C PHE A 573 -6.52 -21.24 29.35
N MET A 574 -5.99 -21.07 30.56
CA MET A 574 -4.88 -20.17 30.84
C MET A 574 -3.74 -20.97 31.47
N ILE A 575 -2.61 -21.01 30.78
CA ILE A 575 -1.45 -21.83 31.11
C ILE A 575 -0.30 -20.91 31.53
N ASP A 576 0.16 -21.08 32.75
CA ASP A 576 1.32 -20.37 33.31
C ASP A 576 2.38 -21.39 33.75
N ALA A 577 3.62 -21.20 33.32
CA ALA A 577 4.73 -22.04 33.72
C ALA A 577 5.99 -21.20 33.91
N PRO A 578 6.80 -21.46 34.96
CA PRO A 578 8.08 -20.78 35.13
C PRO A 578 8.97 -20.88 33.88
N GLY A 579 9.58 -19.76 33.48
CA GLY A 579 10.46 -19.70 32.31
C GLY A 579 9.74 -19.72 30.96
N HIS A 580 8.40 -19.71 30.94
CA HIS A 580 7.60 -19.72 29.71
C HIS A 580 6.67 -18.51 29.63
N ARG A 581 6.28 -18.14 28.42
CA ARG A 581 5.23 -17.14 28.18
C ARG A 581 3.89 -17.74 28.59
N ARG A 582 3.11 -16.97 29.35
CA ARG A 582 1.72 -17.31 29.66
C ARG A 582 0.91 -17.44 28.36
N LEU A 583 0.18 -18.53 28.22
CA LEU A 583 -0.73 -18.77 27.10
C LEU A 583 -2.17 -18.69 27.61
N ILE A 584 -2.96 -17.78 27.04
CA ILE A 584 -4.42 -17.77 27.17
C ILE A 584 -4.96 -18.29 25.85
N THR A 585 -5.80 -19.31 25.86
CA THR A 585 -6.35 -19.95 24.67
C THR A 585 -7.72 -20.56 24.95
N GLN A 586 -8.34 -21.14 23.92
CA GLN A 586 -9.63 -21.80 23.99
C GLN A 586 -9.70 -22.91 22.92
N LEU A 587 -10.43 -23.98 23.19
CA LEU A 587 -10.65 -25.08 22.25
C LEU A 587 -12.12 -25.14 21.87
N PHE A 588 -12.42 -24.99 20.59
CA PHE A 588 -13.76 -24.99 20.04
C PHE A 588 -14.21 -26.39 19.66
N VAL A 589 -15.49 -26.70 19.90
CA VAL A 589 -16.08 -27.99 19.56
C VAL A 589 -16.27 -28.08 18.05
N ALA A 590 -15.60 -29.02 17.39
CA ALA A 590 -15.78 -29.28 15.97
C ALA A 590 -17.26 -29.62 15.65
N GLY A 591 -17.81 -28.96 14.63
CA GLY A 591 -19.22 -29.09 14.24
C GLY A 591 -20.20 -28.35 15.17
N GLY A 592 -19.72 -27.59 16.15
CA GLY A 592 -20.55 -26.74 17.02
C GLY A 592 -21.18 -25.56 16.28
N SER A 593 -22.24 -25.00 16.87
CA SER A 593 -22.91 -23.79 16.37
C SER A 593 -21.95 -22.60 16.29
N TYR A 594 -22.21 -21.66 15.37
CA TYR A 594 -21.54 -20.35 15.29
C TYR A 594 -20.01 -20.34 15.03
N LEU A 595 -19.39 -21.45 14.63
CA LEU A 595 -17.96 -21.48 14.28
C LEU A 595 -17.58 -20.46 13.19
N ASP A 596 -18.42 -20.34 12.14
CA ASP A 596 -18.22 -19.39 11.03
C ASP A 596 -18.71 -17.96 11.34
N GLY A 597 -19.29 -17.73 12.53
CA GLY A 597 -20.02 -16.52 12.87
C GLY A 597 -19.74 -15.94 14.26
N ASP A 598 -18.74 -16.45 14.99
CA ASP A 598 -18.45 -16.06 16.37
C ASP A 598 -18.38 -14.54 16.55
N THR A 599 -19.20 -14.01 17.47
CA THR A 599 -19.46 -12.57 17.55
C THR A 599 -18.22 -11.74 17.94
N VAL A 600 -17.23 -12.36 18.57
CA VAL A 600 -15.98 -11.71 19.01
C VAL A 600 -14.79 -12.05 18.11
N PHE A 601 -15.02 -12.73 16.98
CA PHE A 601 -13.96 -13.16 16.07
C PHE A 601 -12.88 -13.99 16.76
N GLY A 602 -13.27 -14.83 17.71
CA GLY A 602 -12.35 -15.62 18.54
C GLY A 602 -11.97 -16.98 17.94
N VAL A 603 -12.71 -17.45 16.93
CA VAL A 603 -12.48 -18.75 16.29
C VAL A 603 -11.25 -18.69 15.40
N LYS A 604 -10.37 -19.69 15.58
CA LYS A 604 -9.21 -19.94 14.72
C LYS A 604 -9.26 -21.40 14.33
N ASP A 605 -9.05 -21.72 13.05
CA ASP A 605 -9.16 -23.09 12.53
C ASP A 605 -8.32 -24.11 13.33
N GLN A 606 -7.13 -23.68 13.78
CA GLN A 606 -6.20 -24.49 14.57
C GLN A 606 -6.69 -24.82 15.99
N LEU A 607 -7.70 -24.10 16.48
CA LEU A 607 -8.32 -24.29 17.80
C LEU A 607 -9.65 -25.04 17.73
N ILE A 608 -10.12 -25.41 16.53
CA ILE A 608 -11.29 -26.27 16.36
C ILE A 608 -10.83 -27.73 16.50
N VAL A 609 -11.35 -28.43 17.50
CA VAL A 609 -10.90 -29.79 17.85
C VAL A 609 -12.08 -30.73 18.06
N ASP A 610 -11.85 -32.01 17.85
CA ASP A 610 -12.87 -33.04 18.04
C ASP A 610 -13.07 -33.35 19.52
N PHE A 611 -14.32 -33.25 19.98
CA PHE A 611 -14.77 -33.79 21.27
C PHE A 611 -15.42 -35.15 20.98
N VAL A 612 -14.57 -36.16 20.88
CA VAL A 612 -14.92 -37.46 20.28
C VAL A 612 -15.95 -38.19 21.16
N PRO A 613 -17.12 -38.58 20.63
CA PRO A 613 -18.07 -39.40 21.38
C PRO A 613 -17.49 -40.78 21.72
N GLN A 614 -17.81 -41.27 22.91
CA GLN A 614 -17.35 -42.52 23.47
C GLN A 614 -18.52 -43.29 24.09
N ASP A 615 -18.49 -44.61 23.89
CA ASP A 615 -19.37 -45.57 24.54
C ASP A 615 -18.51 -46.56 25.34
N GLY A 616 -18.94 -46.90 26.56
CA GLY A 616 -18.27 -47.91 27.39
C GLY A 616 -17.39 -47.33 28.50
N PRO A 617 -16.37 -48.08 28.98
CA PRO A 617 -15.67 -47.78 30.22
C PRO A 617 -14.90 -46.46 30.12
N THR A 618 -14.95 -45.66 31.18
CA THR A 618 -14.18 -44.41 31.26
C THR A 618 -12.72 -44.66 31.65
N PRO A 619 -11.80 -43.72 31.36
CA PRO A 619 -10.37 -43.90 31.61
C PRO A 619 -10.00 -44.10 33.09
N ASP A 620 -10.80 -43.57 34.00
CA ASP A 620 -10.63 -43.63 35.46
C ASP A 620 -11.53 -44.68 36.13
N GLY A 621 -12.33 -45.43 35.36
CA GLY A 621 -13.27 -46.42 35.87
C GLY A 621 -14.57 -45.84 36.46
N ARG A 622 -14.81 -44.53 36.33
CA ARG A 622 -16.09 -43.89 36.64
C ARG A 622 -17.25 -44.53 35.86
N GLY A 623 -18.33 -44.85 36.56
CA GLY A 623 -19.58 -45.25 35.90
C GLY A 623 -20.29 -44.05 35.30
N VAL A 624 -20.33 -43.95 33.97
CA VAL A 624 -21.13 -42.95 33.24
C VAL A 624 -22.31 -43.64 32.57
N ALA A 625 -23.51 -43.11 32.78
CA ALA A 625 -24.71 -43.61 32.14
C ALA A 625 -24.87 -42.94 30.77
N GLY A 626 -24.71 -43.69 29.69
CA GLY A 626 -24.84 -43.19 28.31
C GLY A 626 -23.52 -42.78 27.67
N GLU A 627 -23.62 -42.01 26.58
CA GLU A 627 -22.48 -41.48 25.82
C GLU A 627 -21.72 -40.42 26.64
N TRP A 628 -20.40 -40.39 26.52
CA TRP A 628 -19.54 -39.33 27.02
C TRP A 628 -18.58 -38.85 25.94
N ARG A 629 -17.90 -37.73 26.17
CA ARG A 629 -17.02 -37.06 25.20
C ARG A 629 -15.58 -37.10 25.68
N ARG A 630 -14.64 -37.34 24.77
CA ARG A 630 -13.20 -37.30 25.03
C ARG A 630 -12.56 -36.12 24.32
N LEU A 631 -11.80 -35.32 25.06
CA LEU A 631 -10.96 -34.26 24.53
C LEU A 631 -9.49 -34.64 24.74
N ASP A 632 -8.76 -34.88 23.65
CA ASP A 632 -7.32 -35.06 23.65
C ASP A 632 -6.66 -33.86 22.96
N HIS A 633 -5.80 -33.12 23.68
CA HIS A 633 -5.11 -31.96 23.08
C HIS A 633 -3.70 -31.77 23.64
N THR A 634 -2.79 -31.21 22.84
CA THR A 634 -1.45 -30.82 23.28
C THR A 634 -1.23 -29.33 23.05
N PHE A 635 -1.12 -28.58 24.14
CA PHE A 635 -0.74 -27.18 24.13
C PHE A 635 0.78 -27.04 24.01
N ARG A 636 1.23 -26.15 23.12
CA ARG A 636 2.63 -25.75 22.98
C ARG A 636 2.82 -24.33 23.47
N ILE A 637 3.68 -24.13 24.46
CA ILE A 637 3.99 -22.81 25.02
C ILE A 637 5.43 -22.40 24.70
N ALA A 638 5.66 -21.11 24.47
CA ALA A 638 6.99 -20.59 24.16
C ALA A 638 7.81 -20.36 25.44
N PRO A 639 9.13 -20.62 25.43
CA PRO A 639 10.01 -20.15 26.48
C PRO A 639 10.05 -18.60 26.50
N LEU A 640 10.35 -18.02 27.67
CA LEU A 640 10.71 -16.61 27.77
C LEU A 640 12.07 -16.43 27.08
N THR A 641 12.06 -15.85 25.88
CA THR A 641 13.28 -15.34 25.25
C THR A 641 13.73 -14.09 26.01
N ASP A 642 15.01 -14.03 26.40
CA ASP A 642 15.66 -12.81 26.92
C ASP A 642 15.50 -11.60 25.99
#